data_AF-A0A3B9G6B7-F1
#
_entry.id   AF-A0A3B9G6B7-F1
#
_cell.length_a   1.000
_cell.length_b   1.000
_cell.length_c   1.000
_cell.angle_alpha   90.00
_cell.angle_beta   90.00
_cell.angle_gamma   90.00
#
_symmetry.space_group_name_H-M   'P 1'
#
loop_
_entity.id
_entity.type
_entity.pdbx_description
1 polymer ?
#
loop_
_entity_poly.entity_id
_entity_poly.type
_entity_poly.pdbx_seq_one_letter_code
_entity_poly.pdbx_strand_id
1 'polypeptide(L)'
;MAGVCLVGFGGRTSFPLHGHVGSLHRWKRQERTIASACPQQTFNLSKIVSQNSPTTPAPGNQGLNPLRWILVIAFLIGEFALISVALRGAIPPDETREVSAYSPWSEEVLKIAEAIPVQEGGRIKPLRTYARFKMMSFHGSLTMKVKAGGKVHKIGPVAWLLDCMFRPDLADKLPVFLLDDTEILKPFGIEAEDRRARLSFKDLEDGGDPEENGFTQLINRGRELLEKQSSEGEGSLSGEEEEVVRFAQLALNFTGIRDSMDIIRGGLPPLDPAQLAYIDQEIYQTLRTTMDPKQFGFWLPILPETVQSTQRLDTPQAREFEYELNRQLAFARFGPAWIPPQQGEEEEWQTIEAKVTKFLKKELTDSVEILKDFKKLEAISKASERPNSGEFLAALKEWQTSLADRAADRAEGDSVVSEVSYYRRDYFSKGLVYFILAFLVSAVGWIIREGKAGKIIAWIASMIYGVATVYVLGGLIHRYIITGRPPVSNLYDTIPFITAGAVVILAIAELLTRRKVLLSLGAALGVVGLFFAASFEVGDAKDNMDPLRAVLDSNYWLATHVVSITIGYCGGLIACFLSLVYVHLALAGVIKDQKSFHRFMTRTVYGITCFTLLFSLVGTILGGIWANDSWGRFWGWDPKENGALLIVLWCLIILHSRLAGWMTGWGLHIMSILGGSVVVFSWWGVNMLEVGLHSYGFIEGASTVYYFYFVTLVATGVGIAAWLIERFSKNARLKTD
;
A
#
# COMPACT_ATOMS: atom_id res chain seq x y z
N MET A 1 -41.03 21.48 22.94
CA MET A 1 -41.32 21.24 24.37
C MET A 1 -39.98 20.95 25.03
N ALA A 2 -39.43 21.68 26.00
CA ALA A 2 -39.81 22.87 26.76
C ALA A 2 -38.55 23.76 26.87
N GLY A 3 -38.74 25.08 26.85
CA GLY A 3 -37.66 26.06 27.02
C GLY A 3 -37.71 26.74 28.39
N VAL A 4 -37.23 28.00 28.39
CA VAL A 4 -37.22 29.04 29.45
C VAL A 4 -35.85 29.14 30.14
N CYS A 5 -35.12 30.27 30.11
CA CYS A 5 -35.60 31.59 30.53
C CYS A 5 -35.00 32.81 29.80
N LEU A 6 -35.90 33.73 29.43
CA LEU A 6 -35.71 35.13 29.07
C LEU A 6 -35.41 36.00 30.30
N VAL A 7 -34.61 37.06 30.13
CA VAL A 7 -34.83 38.46 30.56
C VAL A 7 -33.92 39.31 29.65
N GLY A 8 -34.30 40.39 28.95
CA GLY A 8 -35.47 41.25 29.00
C GLY A 8 -35.01 42.72 29.01
N PHE A 9 -35.67 43.54 28.18
CA PHE A 9 -35.70 45.01 28.10
C PHE A 9 -34.82 45.73 27.08
N GLY A 10 -35.49 46.17 26.01
CA GLY A 10 -35.04 47.21 25.09
C GLY A 10 -35.62 48.58 25.41
N GLY A 11 -35.26 49.57 24.59
CA GLY A 11 -35.88 50.90 24.61
C GLY A 11 -35.09 52.00 23.92
N ARG A 12 -35.26 52.08 22.58
CA ARG A 12 -35.29 53.25 21.67
C ARG A 12 -34.51 54.52 22.05
N THR A 13 -33.72 55.06 21.11
CA THR A 13 -34.01 56.36 20.43
C THR A 13 -32.93 56.75 19.39
N SER A 14 -33.39 56.90 18.14
CA SER A 14 -33.07 57.93 17.13
C SER A 14 -31.63 58.50 16.96
N PHE A 15 -31.09 58.28 15.76
CA PHE A 15 -30.12 59.18 15.11
C PHE A 15 -30.69 60.60 14.93
N PRO A 16 -29.82 61.63 14.99
CA PRO A 16 -29.75 62.55 13.86
C PRO A 16 -28.31 62.85 13.42
N LEU A 17 -28.17 62.93 12.09
CA LEU A 17 -27.05 63.52 11.37
C LEU A 17 -27.00 65.03 11.64
N HIS A 18 -25.89 65.54 12.18
CA HIS A 18 -25.35 66.87 11.83
C HIS A 18 -23.84 66.91 12.11
N GLY A 19 -23.08 67.29 11.09
CA GLY A 19 -21.62 67.34 11.14
C GLY A 19 -21.12 68.52 11.96
N HIS A 20 -19.99 68.34 12.63
CA HIS A 20 -19.05 69.40 12.93
C HIS A 20 -17.62 68.88 12.91
N VAL A 21 -16.80 69.64 12.19
CA VAL A 21 -15.37 69.51 11.95
C VAL A 21 -14.61 69.55 13.28
N GLY A 22 -13.71 68.59 13.52
CA GLY A 22 -12.66 68.76 14.52
C GLY A 22 -12.19 67.51 15.25
N SER A 23 -11.32 66.70 14.63
CA SER A 23 -10.29 65.96 15.40
C SER A 23 -9.10 65.45 14.56
N LEU A 24 -8.69 66.18 13.52
CA LEU A 24 -7.48 65.87 12.72
C LEU A 24 -6.14 66.25 13.42
N HIS A 25 -6.14 66.41 14.74
CA HIS A 25 -4.96 66.83 15.51
C HIS A 25 -4.41 65.80 16.50
N ARG A 26 -5.00 64.60 16.58
CA ARG A 26 -4.47 63.52 17.46
C ARG A 26 -3.71 62.42 16.71
N TRP A 27 -3.75 62.40 15.38
CA TRP A 27 -3.03 61.42 14.55
C TRP A 27 -1.67 61.89 13.99
N LYS A 28 -1.36 63.20 13.99
CA LYS A 28 -0.10 63.73 13.46
C LYS A 28 1.09 63.72 14.43
N ARG A 29 0.92 63.25 15.68
CA ARG A 29 1.99 63.25 16.70
C ARG A 29 2.67 61.88 16.87
N GLN A 30 2.19 60.81 16.25
CA GLN A 30 2.80 59.47 16.33
C GLN A 30 3.67 59.12 15.11
N GLU A 31 3.50 59.79 13.97
CA GLU A 31 4.33 59.57 12.76
C GLU A 31 5.72 60.25 12.82
N ARG A 32 5.94 61.23 13.71
CA ARG A 32 7.23 61.94 13.80
C ARG A 32 8.28 61.29 14.68
N THR A 33 7.95 60.21 15.41
CA THR A 33 8.92 59.47 16.24
C THR A 33 9.42 58.18 15.57
N ILE A 34 8.84 57.79 14.44
CA ILE A 34 9.22 56.57 13.69
C ILE A 34 10.12 56.89 12.48
N ALA A 35 10.18 58.17 12.05
CA ALA A 35 10.95 58.60 10.89
C ALA A 35 12.45 58.90 11.14
N SER A 36 12.98 58.72 12.37
CA SER A 36 14.38 59.04 12.70
C SER A 36 15.27 57.85 13.08
N ALA A 37 14.82 56.60 12.87
CA ALA A 37 15.60 55.39 13.18
C ALA A 37 15.72 54.39 12.02
N CYS A 38 15.71 54.87 10.78
CA CYS A 38 15.93 54.03 9.60
C CYS A 38 17.22 54.47 8.89
N PRO A 39 18.34 53.74 9.00
CA PRO A 39 19.47 53.97 8.11
C PRO A 39 19.05 53.53 6.70
N GLN A 40 19.04 54.45 5.74
CA GLN A 40 18.99 54.13 4.32
C GLN A 40 20.19 53.23 3.96
N GLN A 41 20.00 51.91 3.97
CA GLN A 41 20.92 50.99 3.34
C GLN A 41 20.43 50.73 1.92
N THR A 42 21.12 51.36 0.96
CA THR A 42 21.05 51.03 -0.45
C THR A 42 21.41 49.55 -0.66
N PHE A 43 20.55 48.85 -1.41
CA PHE A 43 20.66 47.42 -1.69
C PHE A 43 21.83 47.17 -2.65
N ASN A 44 23.03 46.93 -2.11
CA ASN A 44 24.24 46.69 -2.91
C ASN A 44 24.60 45.19 -2.91
N LEU A 45 24.18 44.49 -3.98
CA LEU A 45 24.40 43.05 -4.21
C LEU A 45 25.88 42.62 -4.19
N SER A 46 26.82 43.54 -4.36
CA SER A 46 28.27 43.22 -4.36
C SER A 46 28.87 42.98 -2.95
N LYS A 47 28.22 43.46 -1.87
CA LYS A 47 28.75 43.31 -0.49
C LYS A 47 28.37 41.99 0.20
N ILE A 48 27.41 41.23 -0.34
CA ILE A 48 27.05 39.90 0.19
C ILE A 48 28.05 38.82 -0.23
N VAL A 49 28.84 39.08 -1.28
CA VAL A 49 29.83 38.12 -1.81
C VAL A 49 31.19 38.21 -1.11
N SER A 50 31.56 39.35 -0.50
CA SER A 50 32.91 39.54 0.07
C SER A 50 33.05 39.30 1.57
N GLN A 51 31.97 39.03 2.32
CA GLN A 51 32.05 38.69 3.75
C GLN A 51 32.03 37.18 4.06
N ASN A 52 32.06 36.33 3.03
CA ASN A 52 32.18 34.86 3.16
C ASN A 52 33.62 34.38 2.89
N SER A 53 34.63 35.07 3.44
CA SER A 53 35.91 34.42 3.66
C SER A 53 35.76 33.44 4.84
N PRO A 54 36.13 32.15 4.70
CA PRO A 54 36.10 31.23 5.81
C PRO A 54 37.21 31.66 6.77
N THR A 55 36.87 32.40 7.83
CA THR A 55 37.69 32.39 9.02
C THR A 55 37.59 30.99 9.59
N THR A 56 38.62 30.18 9.31
CA THR A 56 38.89 28.94 10.02
C THR A 56 38.79 29.23 11.51
N PRO A 57 37.86 28.62 12.26
CA PRO A 57 37.94 28.69 13.70
C PRO A 57 39.27 28.05 14.10
N ALA A 58 40.00 28.72 14.98
CA ALA A 58 41.20 28.19 15.61
C ALA A 58 40.91 26.76 16.13
N PRO A 59 41.89 25.83 16.09
CA PRO A 59 41.70 24.46 16.53
C PRO A 59 41.56 24.43 18.06
N GLY A 60 40.36 24.76 18.55
CA GLY A 60 39.91 24.42 19.88
C GLY A 60 39.74 22.92 19.92
N ASN A 61 40.75 22.25 20.47
CA ASN A 61 40.77 20.83 20.77
C ASN A 61 39.66 20.49 21.77
N GLN A 62 38.43 20.36 21.27
CA GLN A 62 37.38 19.60 21.92
C GLN A 62 37.03 18.47 20.98
N GLY A 63 37.88 17.44 20.97
CA GLY A 63 37.54 16.15 20.41
C GLY A 63 36.19 15.73 20.99
N LEU A 64 35.15 15.81 20.18
CA LEU A 64 33.81 15.34 20.53
C LEU A 64 33.95 13.87 20.92
N ASN A 65 33.57 13.54 22.16
CA ASN A 65 33.75 12.20 22.70
C ASN A 65 33.08 11.17 21.75
N PRO A 66 33.84 10.26 21.10
CA PRO A 66 33.26 9.25 20.21
C PRO A 66 32.19 8.42 20.91
N LEU A 67 32.24 8.28 22.25
CA LEU A 67 31.16 7.66 23.03
C LEU A 67 29.80 8.33 22.82
N ARG A 68 29.70 9.66 22.67
CA ARG A 68 28.39 10.32 22.48
C ARG A 68 27.77 10.01 21.12
N TRP A 69 28.59 9.91 20.08
CA TRP A 69 28.14 9.47 18.75
C TRP A 69 27.84 7.97 18.73
N ILE A 70 28.63 7.15 19.42
CA ILE A 70 28.34 5.73 19.63
C ILE A 70 27.01 5.56 20.37
N LEU A 71 26.71 6.39 21.38
CA LEU A 71 25.44 6.35 22.11
C LEU A 71 24.25 6.79 21.24
N VAL A 72 24.40 7.83 20.41
CA VAL A 72 23.36 8.23 19.44
C VAL A 72 23.14 7.14 18.38
N ILE A 73 24.22 6.57 17.84
CA ILE A 73 24.13 5.49 16.87
C ILE A 73 23.54 4.24 17.53
N ALA A 74 23.94 3.90 18.76
CA ALA A 74 23.39 2.78 19.52
C ALA A 74 21.93 3.01 19.92
N PHE A 75 21.51 4.25 20.16
CA PHE A 75 20.11 4.60 20.42
C PHE A 75 19.27 4.55 19.14
N LEU A 76 19.77 5.08 18.00
CA LEU A 76 19.09 4.97 16.70
C LEU A 76 19.04 3.51 16.21
N ILE A 77 20.12 2.74 16.42
CA ILE A 77 20.14 1.29 16.22
C ILE A 77 19.20 0.63 17.23
N GLY A 78 19.08 1.15 18.45
CA GLY A 78 18.17 0.65 19.49
C GLY A 78 16.71 0.87 19.16
N GLU A 79 16.32 2.03 18.64
CA GLU A 79 14.99 2.33 18.12
C GLU A 79 14.72 1.53 16.84
N PHE A 80 15.68 1.46 15.92
CA PHE A 80 15.58 0.61 14.74
C PHE A 80 15.54 -0.87 15.12
N ALA A 81 16.23 -1.28 16.18
CA ALA A 81 16.21 -2.63 16.73
C ALA A 81 14.88 -2.92 17.42
N LEU A 82 14.31 -1.98 18.15
CA LEU A 82 12.96 -2.06 18.75
C LEU A 82 11.89 -2.17 17.67
N ILE A 83 11.98 -1.36 16.61
CA ILE A 83 11.16 -1.50 15.41
C ILE A 83 11.41 -2.87 14.78
N SER A 84 12.66 -3.32 14.64
CA SER A 84 13.00 -4.64 14.10
C SER A 84 12.58 -5.82 14.98
N VAL A 85 12.47 -5.64 16.30
CA VAL A 85 12.06 -6.65 17.28
C VAL A 85 10.55 -6.74 17.32
N ALA A 86 9.85 -5.59 17.26
CA ALA A 86 8.42 -5.53 16.97
C ALA A 86 8.11 -6.21 15.61
N LEU A 87 8.99 -6.03 14.62
CA LEU A 87 8.89 -6.68 13.31
C LEU A 87 9.39 -8.14 13.29
N ARG A 88 10.26 -8.58 14.21
CA ARG A 88 10.68 -9.99 14.32
C ARG A 88 9.52 -10.87 14.77
N GLY A 89 8.61 -10.33 15.59
CA GLY A 89 7.31 -10.95 15.83
C GLY A 89 6.45 -11.07 14.56
N ALA A 90 6.70 -10.22 13.55
CA ALA A 90 6.02 -10.21 12.26
C ALA A 90 6.70 -11.07 11.18
N ILE A 91 7.93 -11.55 11.36
CA ILE A 91 8.58 -12.52 10.43
C ILE A 91 8.10 -13.94 10.79
N PRO A 92 7.30 -14.61 9.96
CA PRO A 92 6.80 -15.94 10.28
C PRO A 92 7.95 -16.96 10.29
N PRO A 93 7.81 -18.11 10.99
CA PRO A 93 8.79 -19.18 10.91
C PRO A 93 9.04 -19.57 9.44
N ASP A 94 10.30 -19.61 9.04
CA ASP A 94 10.72 -20.08 7.71
C ASP A 94 10.77 -21.60 7.72
N GLU A 95 9.64 -22.22 8.05
CA GLU A 95 9.49 -23.67 8.08
C GLU A 95 9.51 -24.22 6.66
N THR A 96 10.53 -25.02 6.39
CA THR A 96 10.64 -25.71 5.11
C THR A 96 9.94 -27.07 5.23
N ARG A 97 8.70 -27.13 4.77
CA ARG A 97 7.88 -28.36 4.81
C ARG A 97 8.35 -29.38 3.78
N GLU A 98 8.35 -30.67 4.14
CA GLU A 98 8.65 -31.75 3.21
C GLU A 98 7.45 -32.11 2.34
N VAL A 99 7.62 -32.03 1.02
CA VAL A 99 6.62 -32.37 0.01
C VAL A 99 7.28 -33.31 -0.99
N SER A 100 7.27 -34.61 -0.67
CA SER A 100 8.09 -35.65 -1.32
C SER A 100 7.95 -35.74 -2.84
N ALA A 101 6.79 -35.38 -3.40
CA ALA A 101 6.48 -35.44 -4.83
C ALA A 101 6.57 -34.08 -5.57
N TYR A 102 7.06 -33.01 -4.92
CA TYR A 102 7.07 -31.70 -5.55
C TYR A 102 8.12 -31.59 -6.67
N SER A 103 7.66 -31.19 -7.86
CA SER A 103 8.52 -30.87 -9.01
C SER A 103 8.30 -29.41 -9.44
N PRO A 104 9.34 -28.55 -9.41
CA PRO A 104 9.20 -27.14 -9.78
C PRO A 104 8.87 -26.99 -11.27
N TRP A 105 8.13 -25.92 -11.59
CA TRP A 105 7.92 -25.48 -12.96
C TRP A 105 9.23 -24.93 -13.56
N SER A 106 9.44 -25.12 -14.86
CA SER A 106 10.59 -24.60 -15.57
C SER A 106 10.49 -23.08 -15.72
N GLU A 107 11.64 -22.40 -15.80
CA GLU A 107 11.69 -20.96 -16.06
C GLU A 107 10.97 -20.54 -17.35
N GLU A 108 10.93 -21.42 -18.35
CA GLU A 108 10.23 -21.17 -19.62
C GLU A 108 8.71 -21.17 -19.42
N VAL A 109 8.18 -22.16 -18.69
CA VAL A 109 6.76 -22.20 -18.31
C VAL A 109 6.37 -20.96 -17.52
N LEU A 110 7.17 -20.60 -16.51
CA LEU A 110 6.89 -19.45 -15.66
C LEU A 110 6.90 -18.13 -16.46
N LYS A 111 7.84 -17.95 -17.39
CA LYS A 111 7.89 -16.75 -18.24
C LYS A 111 6.67 -16.59 -19.14
N ILE A 112 6.14 -17.70 -19.67
CA ILE A 112 4.92 -17.68 -20.48
C ILE A 112 3.72 -17.37 -19.58
N ALA A 113 3.58 -18.10 -18.48
CA ALA A 113 2.48 -17.92 -17.53
C ALA A 113 2.42 -16.49 -16.95
N GLU A 114 3.57 -15.89 -16.60
CA GLU A 114 3.65 -14.55 -16.05
C GLU A 114 2.98 -13.48 -16.95
N ALA A 115 2.99 -13.68 -18.26
CA ALA A 115 2.48 -12.72 -19.25
C ALA A 115 1.06 -13.05 -19.76
N ILE A 116 0.37 -14.04 -19.19
CA ILE A 116 -1.03 -14.31 -19.50
C ILE A 116 -1.87 -13.13 -19.01
N PRO A 117 -2.66 -12.46 -19.87
CA PRO A 117 -3.55 -11.38 -19.44
C PRO A 117 -4.74 -11.95 -18.67
N VAL A 118 -5.12 -11.28 -17.59
CA VAL A 118 -6.31 -11.56 -16.78
C VAL A 118 -6.98 -10.26 -16.39
N GLN A 119 -8.31 -10.25 -16.26
CA GLN A 119 -9.04 -9.11 -15.73
C GLN A 119 -9.37 -9.29 -14.25
N GLU A 120 -9.23 -8.23 -13.47
CA GLU A 120 -9.76 -8.16 -12.10
C GLU A 120 -10.04 -6.70 -11.76
N GLY A 121 -11.25 -6.44 -11.27
CA GLY A 121 -11.73 -5.08 -10.97
C GLY A 121 -11.84 -4.18 -12.20
N GLY A 122 -12.13 -4.73 -13.38
CA GLY A 122 -12.23 -3.99 -14.65
C GLY A 122 -10.88 -3.72 -15.35
N ARG A 123 -9.73 -4.03 -14.74
CA ARG A 123 -8.40 -3.80 -15.32
C ARG A 123 -7.77 -5.10 -15.84
N ILE A 124 -7.26 -5.09 -17.07
CA ILE A 124 -6.40 -6.16 -17.60
C ILE A 124 -4.99 -6.02 -17.00
N LYS A 125 -4.52 -7.10 -16.38
CA LYS A 125 -3.23 -7.19 -15.70
C LYS A 125 -2.55 -8.52 -16.04
N PRO A 126 -1.23 -8.67 -15.89
CA PRO A 126 -0.58 -9.96 -16.04
C PRO A 126 -1.00 -10.92 -14.92
N LEU A 127 -1.08 -12.22 -15.23
CA LEU A 127 -1.30 -13.30 -14.26
C LEU A 127 -0.26 -13.25 -13.15
N ARG A 128 0.94 -12.73 -13.43
CA ARG A 128 1.95 -12.45 -12.41
C ARG A 128 1.47 -11.53 -11.30
N THR A 129 0.80 -10.43 -11.64
CA THR A 129 0.27 -9.47 -10.66
C THR A 129 -0.87 -10.10 -9.87
N TYR A 130 -1.80 -10.76 -10.56
CA TYR A 130 -2.89 -11.48 -9.93
C TYR A 130 -2.35 -12.51 -8.92
N ALA A 131 -1.43 -13.38 -9.35
CA ALA A 131 -0.82 -14.40 -8.50
C ALA A 131 -0.04 -13.80 -7.32
N ARG A 132 0.66 -12.67 -7.53
CA ARG A 132 1.42 -11.95 -6.49
C ARG A 132 0.53 -11.63 -5.30
N PHE A 133 -0.61 -10.99 -5.54
CA PHE A 133 -1.50 -10.54 -4.46
C PHE A 133 -2.32 -11.68 -3.88
N LYS A 134 -2.77 -12.66 -4.69
CA LYS A 134 -3.38 -13.88 -4.15
C LYS A 134 -2.42 -14.64 -3.22
N MET A 135 -1.18 -14.88 -3.65
CA MET A 135 -0.20 -15.57 -2.80
C MET A 135 0.06 -14.78 -1.51
N MET A 136 0.18 -13.45 -1.60
CA MET A 136 0.37 -12.60 -0.43
C MET A 136 -0.80 -12.66 0.55
N SER A 137 -2.05 -12.67 0.06
CA SER A 137 -3.24 -12.74 0.91
C SER A 137 -3.36 -14.05 1.68
N PHE A 138 -2.89 -15.17 1.13
CA PHE A 138 -2.90 -16.46 1.84
C PHE A 138 -1.64 -16.69 2.69
N HIS A 139 -0.46 -16.44 2.12
CA HIS A 139 0.84 -16.86 2.65
C HIS A 139 1.60 -15.75 3.38
N GLY A 140 1.19 -14.49 3.22
CA GLY A 140 1.87 -13.31 3.78
C GLY A 140 3.27 -13.07 3.19
N SER A 141 3.64 -13.77 2.12
CA SER A 141 4.96 -13.69 1.48
C SER A 141 4.87 -14.01 -0.01
N LEU A 142 5.82 -13.48 -0.77
CA LEU A 142 5.97 -13.71 -2.21
C LEU A 142 6.81 -14.94 -2.55
N THR A 143 7.32 -15.63 -1.54
CA THR A 143 8.15 -16.81 -1.72
C THR A 143 7.86 -17.80 -0.62
N MET A 144 7.56 -19.01 -1.05
CA MET A 144 7.36 -20.19 -0.21
C MET A 144 8.53 -21.15 -0.39
N LYS A 145 8.88 -21.90 0.65
CA LYS A 145 9.95 -22.90 0.61
C LYS A 145 9.40 -24.28 0.94
N VAL A 146 9.75 -25.25 0.11
CA VAL A 146 9.42 -26.66 0.33
C VAL A 146 10.65 -27.54 0.12
N LYS A 147 10.74 -28.66 0.83
CA LYS A 147 11.81 -29.64 0.68
C LYS A 147 11.28 -30.84 -0.11
N ALA A 148 11.93 -31.19 -1.21
CA ALA A 148 11.60 -32.36 -2.00
C ALA A 148 12.89 -33.02 -2.50
N GLY A 149 13.01 -34.34 -2.34
CA GLY A 149 14.22 -35.09 -2.71
C GLY A 149 15.50 -34.58 -2.01
N GLY A 150 15.39 -34.15 -0.76
CA GLY A 150 16.51 -33.61 0.02
C GLY A 150 16.95 -32.18 -0.35
N LYS A 151 16.32 -31.54 -1.35
CA LYS A 151 16.63 -30.16 -1.77
C LYS A 151 15.50 -29.21 -1.40
N VAL A 152 15.86 -27.97 -1.05
CA VAL A 152 14.91 -26.88 -0.81
C VAL A 152 14.61 -26.19 -2.13
N HIS A 153 13.33 -26.13 -2.48
CA HIS A 153 12.80 -25.45 -3.66
C HIS A 153 12.07 -24.19 -3.22
N LYS A 154 12.24 -23.10 -3.98
CA LYS A 154 11.52 -21.84 -3.78
C LYS A 154 10.36 -21.78 -4.76
N ILE A 155 9.16 -21.55 -4.25
CA ILE A 155 7.94 -21.41 -5.03
C ILE A 155 7.58 -19.92 -5.03
N GLY A 156 7.52 -19.33 -6.22
CA GLY A 156 7.04 -17.96 -6.42
C GLY A 156 5.53 -17.92 -6.72
N PRO A 157 4.93 -16.72 -6.86
CA PRO A 157 3.48 -16.58 -6.93
C PRO A 157 2.84 -17.29 -8.12
N VAL A 158 3.42 -17.15 -9.32
CA VAL A 158 2.89 -17.81 -10.53
C VAL A 158 3.03 -19.33 -10.44
N ALA A 159 4.14 -19.84 -9.90
CA ALA A 159 4.33 -21.28 -9.70
C ALA A 159 3.27 -21.84 -8.74
N TRP A 160 3.02 -21.14 -7.61
CA TRP A 160 2.00 -21.51 -6.63
C TRP A 160 0.59 -21.50 -7.24
N LEU A 161 0.25 -20.48 -8.03
CA LEU A 161 -1.07 -20.42 -8.68
C LEU A 161 -1.24 -21.55 -9.71
N LEU A 162 -0.22 -21.85 -10.50
CA LEU A 162 -0.24 -22.99 -11.42
C LEU A 162 -0.36 -24.33 -10.67
N ASP A 163 0.31 -24.48 -9.53
CA ASP A 163 0.14 -25.66 -8.67
C ASP A 163 -1.31 -25.75 -8.15
N CYS A 164 -1.94 -24.65 -7.74
CA CYS A 164 -3.36 -24.64 -7.36
C CYS A 164 -4.27 -25.06 -8.52
N MET A 165 -4.08 -24.48 -9.70
CA MET A 165 -4.96 -24.67 -10.85
C MET A 165 -4.81 -26.03 -11.53
N PHE A 166 -3.61 -26.62 -11.51
CA PHE A 166 -3.29 -27.83 -12.29
C PHE A 166 -2.83 -29.01 -11.44
N ARG A 167 -2.49 -28.81 -10.16
CA ARG A 167 -1.96 -29.85 -9.27
C ARG A 167 -2.51 -29.69 -7.84
N PRO A 168 -3.84 -29.72 -7.64
CA PRO A 168 -4.45 -29.44 -6.33
C PRO A 168 -3.92 -30.35 -5.21
N ASP A 169 -3.68 -31.64 -5.49
CA ASP A 169 -3.18 -32.60 -4.49
C ASP A 169 -1.78 -32.23 -3.95
N LEU A 170 -1.00 -31.49 -4.76
CA LEU A 170 0.26 -30.90 -4.32
C LEU A 170 0.01 -29.59 -3.60
N ALA A 171 -0.89 -28.74 -4.13
CA ALA A 171 -1.25 -27.46 -3.53
C ALA A 171 -1.78 -27.64 -2.09
N ASP A 172 -2.52 -28.70 -1.82
CA ASP A 172 -3.07 -29.01 -0.49
C ASP A 172 -1.98 -29.23 0.57
N LYS A 173 -0.80 -29.69 0.14
CA LYS A 173 0.35 -29.99 1.01
C LYS A 173 1.28 -28.79 1.19
N LEU A 174 1.05 -27.71 0.44
CA LEU A 174 1.88 -26.51 0.53
C LEU A 174 1.55 -25.72 1.80
N PRO A 175 2.54 -25.11 2.49
CA PRO A 175 2.31 -24.28 3.67
C PRO A 175 1.72 -22.92 3.28
N VAL A 176 0.43 -22.91 2.91
CA VAL A 176 -0.26 -21.79 2.27
C VAL A 176 -0.71 -20.74 3.29
N PHE A 177 -1.23 -21.13 4.44
CA PHE A 177 -1.94 -20.23 5.34
C PHE A 177 -1.03 -19.70 6.45
N LEU A 178 -0.85 -18.38 6.52
CA LEU A 178 -0.21 -17.74 7.66
C LEU A 178 -1.23 -17.46 8.77
N LEU A 179 -1.04 -18.04 9.96
CA LEU A 179 -1.78 -17.65 11.17
C LEU A 179 -0.84 -17.01 12.19
N ASP A 180 -1.27 -15.89 12.74
CA ASP A 180 -0.55 -15.21 13.84
C ASP A 180 -0.82 -15.87 15.21
N ASP A 181 -2.00 -16.48 15.39
CA ASP A 181 -2.35 -17.27 16.58
C ASP A 181 -3.05 -18.58 16.17
N THR A 182 -2.38 -19.72 16.36
CA THR A 182 -2.88 -21.06 16.05
C THR A 182 -3.81 -21.61 17.12
N GLU A 183 -3.86 -20.99 18.31
CA GLU A 183 -4.74 -21.41 19.41
C GLU A 183 -6.22 -21.35 19.02
N ILE A 184 -6.59 -20.45 18.09
CA ILE A 184 -7.96 -20.31 17.57
C ILE A 184 -8.44 -21.58 16.85
N LEU A 185 -7.53 -22.48 16.47
CA LEU A 185 -7.85 -23.70 15.72
C LEU A 185 -7.97 -24.96 16.58
N LYS A 186 -7.50 -24.93 17.84
CA LYS A 186 -7.63 -26.06 18.76
C LYS A 186 -9.05 -26.56 18.96
N PRO A 187 -10.10 -25.69 19.01
CA PRO A 187 -11.49 -26.16 19.12
C PRO A 187 -11.94 -27.04 17.94
N PHE A 188 -11.28 -26.93 16.79
CA PHE A 188 -11.57 -27.72 15.58
C PHE A 188 -10.62 -28.92 15.42
N GLY A 189 -9.89 -29.30 16.48
CA GLY A 189 -8.97 -30.44 16.46
C GLY A 189 -7.74 -30.24 15.56
N ILE A 190 -7.40 -29.00 15.22
CA ILE A 190 -6.22 -28.67 14.42
C ILE A 190 -5.15 -28.13 15.37
N GLU A 191 -4.06 -28.89 15.51
CA GLU A 191 -2.93 -28.52 16.37
C GLU A 191 -1.71 -28.08 15.54
N ALA A 192 -1.03 -27.04 16.03
CA ALA A 192 0.25 -26.59 15.50
C ALA A 192 1.28 -26.53 16.63
N GLU A 193 2.54 -26.84 16.33
CA GLU A 193 3.62 -26.82 17.35
C GLU A 193 3.88 -25.40 17.86
N ASP A 194 3.88 -24.43 16.94
CA ASP A 194 4.13 -23.03 17.24
C ASP A 194 2.83 -22.21 17.25
N ARG A 195 2.78 -21.22 18.14
CA ARG A 195 1.67 -20.25 18.23
C ARG A 195 1.44 -19.51 16.90
N ARG A 196 2.51 -19.26 16.14
CA ARG A 196 2.46 -18.60 14.83
C ARG A 196 3.08 -19.54 13.82
N ALA A 197 2.28 -20.09 12.93
CA ALA A 197 2.72 -21.15 12.02
C ALA A 197 2.18 -20.95 10.60
N ARG A 198 2.74 -21.71 9.65
CA ARG A 198 2.18 -21.81 8.31
C ARG A 198 1.53 -23.17 8.10
N LEU A 199 0.21 -23.17 7.99
CA LEU A 199 -0.57 -24.38 7.78
C LEU A 199 -0.80 -24.64 6.30
N SER A 200 -0.87 -25.91 5.96
CA SER A 200 -1.34 -26.40 4.68
C SER A 200 -2.84 -26.67 4.74
N PHE A 201 -3.49 -26.77 3.58
CA PHE A 201 -4.89 -27.19 3.55
C PHE A 201 -5.05 -28.60 4.11
N LYS A 202 -4.05 -29.46 3.88
CA LYS A 202 -4.04 -30.81 4.40
C LYS A 202 -4.05 -30.88 5.93
N ASP A 203 -3.44 -29.92 6.61
CA ASP A 203 -3.49 -29.86 8.09
C ASP A 203 -4.90 -29.54 8.59
N LEU A 204 -5.68 -28.76 7.83
CA LEU A 204 -7.07 -28.45 8.18
C LEU A 204 -7.96 -29.70 7.98
N GLU A 205 -7.71 -30.48 6.93
CA GLU A 205 -8.44 -31.73 6.67
C GLU A 205 -8.07 -32.87 7.60
N ASP A 206 -6.80 -32.96 8.00
CA ASP A 206 -6.31 -34.04 8.87
C ASP A 206 -6.66 -33.80 10.34
N GLY A 207 -6.96 -32.55 10.72
CA GLY A 207 -7.54 -32.22 12.02
C GLY A 207 -9.04 -32.52 12.10
N GLY A 208 -9.64 -32.25 13.27
CA GLY A 208 -11.06 -32.48 13.54
C GLY A 208 -11.32 -33.74 14.36
N ASP A 209 -12.56 -34.20 14.33
CA ASP A 209 -13.00 -35.42 15.02
C ASP A 209 -13.36 -36.53 14.00
N PRO A 210 -13.68 -37.75 14.46
CA PRO A 210 -14.01 -38.85 13.54
C PRO A 210 -15.27 -38.64 12.69
N GLU A 211 -16.14 -37.69 13.04
CA GLU A 211 -17.42 -37.44 12.36
C GLU A 211 -17.31 -36.32 11.33
N GLU A 212 -16.56 -35.26 11.62
CA GLU A 212 -16.39 -34.09 10.77
C GLU A 212 -14.94 -33.57 10.84
N ASN A 213 -14.31 -33.36 9.68
CA ASN A 213 -12.93 -32.88 9.65
C ASN A 213 -12.81 -31.41 10.10
N GLY A 214 -11.61 -31.01 10.52
CA GLY A 214 -11.36 -29.69 11.10
C GLY A 214 -11.68 -28.54 10.15
N PHE A 215 -11.46 -28.72 8.84
CA PHE A 215 -11.85 -27.76 7.82
C PHE A 215 -13.37 -27.53 7.82
N THR A 216 -14.18 -28.58 7.77
CA THR A 216 -15.64 -28.43 7.73
C THR A 216 -16.16 -27.81 9.04
N GLN A 217 -15.64 -28.23 10.20
CA GLN A 217 -15.98 -27.61 11.49
C GLN A 217 -15.66 -26.11 11.52
N LEU A 218 -14.47 -25.72 11.05
CA LEU A 218 -14.04 -24.32 10.94
C LEU A 218 -14.97 -23.51 10.04
N ILE A 219 -15.34 -24.03 8.87
CA ILE A 219 -16.23 -23.33 7.94
C ILE A 219 -17.63 -23.17 8.51
N ASN A 220 -18.18 -24.21 9.13
CA ASN A 220 -19.49 -24.15 9.77
C ASN A 220 -19.49 -23.09 10.88
N ARG A 221 -18.46 -23.09 11.74
CA ARG A 221 -18.33 -22.10 12.80
C ARG A 221 -18.17 -20.67 12.28
N GLY A 222 -17.36 -20.47 11.23
CA GLY A 222 -17.21 -19.17 10.58
C GLY A 222 -18.55 -18.65 10.04
N ARG A 223 -19.38 -19.53 9.45
CA ARG A 223 -20.72 -19.17 8.96
C ARG A 223 -21.65 -18.75 10.09
N GLU A 224 -21.70 -19.52 11.18
CA GLU A 224 -22.51 -19.17 12.36
C GLU A 224 -22.15 -17.80 12.93
N LEU A 225 -20.85 -17.49 13.01
CA LEU A 225 -20.36 -16.21 13.51
C LEU A 225 -20.69 -15.05 12.57
N LEU A 226 -20.64 -15.26 11.26
CA LEU A 226 -21.09 -14.27 10.28
C LEU A 226 -22.60 -14.01 10.39
N GLU A 227 -23.41 -15.04 10.60
CA GLU A 227 -24.86 -14.90 10.82
C GLU A 227 -25.14 -14.12 12.12
N LYS A 228 -24.42 -14.43 13.20
CA LYS A 228 -24.45 -13.67 14.46
C LYS A 228 -24.13 -12.20 14.20
N GLN A 229 -23.03 -11.90 13.52
CA GLN A 229 -22.61 -10.53 13.21
C GLN A 229 -23.66 -9.77 12.38
N SER A 230 -24.25 -10.44 11.38
CA SER A 230 -25.32 -9.85 10.56
C SER A 230 -26.58 -9.55 11.36
N SER A 231 -26.87 -10.32 12.41
CA SER A 231 -28.07 -10.15 13.24
C SER A 231 -27.89 -9.15 14.38
N GLU A 232 -26.70 -9.10 15.00
CA GLU A 232 -26.41 -8.30 16.20
C GLU A 232 -25.68 -6.97 15.89
N GLY A 233 -25.15 -6.81 14.67
CA GLY A 233 -24.44 -5.62 14.22
C GLY A 233 -22.91 -5.74 14.30
N GLU A 234 -22.21 -4.77 13.69
CA GLU A 234 -20.76 -4.70 13.68
C GLU A 234 -20.19 -4.53 15.10
N GLY A 235 -19.10 -5.25 15.41
CA GLY A 235 -18.48 -5.28 16.74
C GLY A 235 -19.12 -6.24 17.76
N SER A 236 -20.09 -7.07 17.34
CA SER A 236 -20.71 -8.13 18.17
C SER A 236 -19.80 -9.34 18.42
N LEU A 237 -18.74 -9.50 17.62
CA LEU A 237 -17.77 -10.58 17.74
C LEU A 237 -16.61 -10.17 18.66
N SER A 238 -16.12 -11.12 19.45
CA SER A 238 -14.83 -10.96 20.13
C SER A 238 -13.67 -11.00 19.12
N GLY A 239 -12.50 -10.49 19.49
CA GLY A 239 -11.33 -10.50 18.61
C GLY A 239 -10.98 -11.89 18.09
N GLU A 240 -11.05 -12.92 18.95
CA GLU A 240 -10.84 -14.33 18.56
C GLU A 240 -11.90 -14.83 17.57
N GLU A 241 -13.18 -14.50 17.79
CA GLU A 241 -14.27 -14.85 16.85
C GLU A 241 -14.07 -14.18 15.47
N GLU A 242 -13.61 -12.92 15.44
CA GLU A 242 -13.27 -12.23 14.18
C GLU A 242 -12.10 -12.92 13.46
N GLU A 243 -11.10 -13.42 14.19
CA GLU A 243 -10.00 -14.18 13.59
C GLU A 243 -10.46 -15.52 12.99
N VAL A 244 -11.36 -16.23 13.69
CA VAL A 244 -11.97 -17.47 13.19
C VAL A 244 -12.74 -17.22 11.90
N VAL A 245 -13.58 -16.17 11.85
CA VAL A 245 -14.31 -15.78 10.64
C VAL A 245 -13.36 -15.45 9.50
N ARG A 246 -12.34 -14.61 9.78
CA ARG A 246 -11.32 -14.22 8.79
C ARG A 246 -10.61 -15.45 8.23
N PHE A 247 -10.22 -16.38 9.10
CA PHE A 247 -9.51 -17.59 8.70
C PHE A 247 -10.39 -18.59 7.93
N ALA A 248 -11.64 -18.78 8.35
CA ALA A 248 -12.60 -19.61 7.62
C ALA A 248 -12.85 -19.08 6.20
N GLN A 249 -13.01 -17.76 6.04
CA GLN A 249 -13.14 -17.14 4.72
C GLN A 249 -11.87 -17.28 3.88
N LEU A 250 -10.69 -17.17 4.51
CA LEU A 250 -9.40 -17.39 3.85
C LEU A 250 -9.28 -18.82 3.33
N ALA A 251 -9.64 -19.82 4.14
CA ALA A 251 -9.62 -21.23 3.75
C ALA A 251 -10.61 -21.51 2.59
N LEU A 252 -11.83 -20.95 2.64
CA LEU A 252 -12.81 -21.04 1.54
C LEU A 252 -12.35 -20.37 0.24
N ASN A 253 -11.72 -19.20 0.34
CA ASN A 253 -11.19 -18.51 -0.84
C ASN A 253 -10.06 -19.32 -1.49
N PHE A 254 -9.23 -19.99 -0.68
CA PHE A 254 -8.20 -20.89 -1.18
C PHE A 254 -8.80 -22.10 -1.90
N THR A 255 -9.83 -22.76 -1.32
CA THR A 255 -10.51 -23.87 -2.01
C THR A 255 -11.12 -23.41 -3.32
N GLY A 256 -11.69 -22.20 -3.36
CA GLY A 256 -12.19 -21.61 -4.60
C GLY A 256 -11.13 -21.49 -5.69
N ILE A 257 -9.93 -20.98 -5.37
CA ILE A 257 -8.85 -20.85 -6.36
C ILE A 257 -8.30 -22.21 -6.77
N ARG A 258 -8.08 -23.12 -5.81
CA ARG A 258 -7.62 -24.49 -6.05
C ARG A 258 -8.56 -25.25 -6.99
N ASP A 259 -9.86 -25.17 -6.72
CA ASP A 259 -10.89 -25.93 -7.44
C ASP A 259 -11.46 -25.17 -8.65
N SER A 260 -10.94 -23.97 -8.94
CA SER A 260 -11.42 -23.11 -10.02
C SER A 260 -11.34 -23.75 -11.41
N MET A 261 -10.49 -24.76 -11.57
CA MET A 261 -10.27 -25.48 -12.81
C MET A 261 -10.94 -26.86 -12.84
N ASP A 262 -11.67 -27.27 -11.78
CA ASP A 262 -12.22 -28.64 -11.65
C ASP A 262 -13.08 -29.03 -12.84
N ILE A 263 -13.91 -28.09 -13.32
CA ILE A 263 -14.76 -28.28 -14.49
C ILE A 263 -13.95 -28.61 -15.75
N ILE A 264 -12.74 -28.07 -15.88
CA ILE A 264 -11.83 -28.36 -16.99
C ILE A 264 -11.05 -29.66 -16.78
N ARG A 265 -10.70 -29.98 -15.52
CA ARG A 265 -9.86 -31.14 -15.17
C ARG A 265 -10.63 -32.46 -15.12
N GLY A 266 -11.82 -32.45 -14.52
CA GLY A 266 -12.59 -33.64 -14.16
C GLY A 266 -13.82 -33.91 -15.01
N GLY A 267 -14.27 -32.93 -15.81
CA GLY A 267 -15.53 -33.00 -16.53
C GLY A 267 -16.73 -33.23 -15.59
N LEU A 268 -17.82 -33.77 -16.14
CA LEU A 268 -19.05 -34.05 -15.39
C LEU A 268 -19.30 -35.57 -15.29
N PRO A 269 -20.01 -36.03 -14.23
CA PRO A 269 -20.39 -37.42 -14.09
C PRO A 269 -21.17 -37.93 -15.32
N PRO A 270 -20.95 -39.17 -15.77
CA PRO A 270 -21.66 -39.72 -16.92
C PRO A 270 -23.15 -39.94 -16.60
N LEU A 271 -24.02 -39.65 -17.57
CA LEU A 271 -25.46 -39.91 -17.51
C LEU A 271 -25.86 -41.06 -18.45
N ASP A 272 -26.90 -41.81 -18.07
CA ASP A 272 -27.52 -42.79 -18.97
C ASP A 272 -28.19 -42.05 -20.13
N PRO A 273 -27.95 -42.43 -21.41
CA PRO A 273 -28.65 -41.86 -22.55
C PRO A 273 -30.18 -41.82 -22.41
N ALA A 274 -30.77 -42.78 -21.68
CA ALA A 274 -32.21 -42.80 -21.40
C ALA A 274 -32.68 -41.63 -20.52
N GLN A 275 -31.77 -41.01 -19.76
CA GLN A 275 -32.03 -39.84 -18.93
C GLN A 275 -31.92 -38.52 -19.71
N LEU A 276 -31.47 -38.54 -20.97
CA LEU A 276 -31.22 -37.35 -21.78
C LEU A 276 -32.41 -37.05 -22.72
N ALA A 277 -33.60 -36.92 -22.14
CA ALA A 277 -34.86 -36.87 -22.89
C ALA A 277 -35.01 -35.65 -23.83
N TYR A 278 -34.39 -34.51 -23.52
CA TYR A 278 -34.44 -33.30 -24.36
C TYR A 278 -33.27 -33.17 -25.34
N ILE A 279 -32.32 -34.11 -25.30
CA ILE A 279 -31.15 -34.09 -26.16
C ILE A 279 -31.46 -34.87 -27.43
N ASP A 280 -31.14 -34.27 -28.57
CA ASP A 280 -31.18 -34.97 -29.86
C ASP A 280 -30.21 -36.16 -29.82
N GLN A 281 -30.75 -37.37 -30.01
CA GLN A 281 -29.98 -38.59 -29.88
C GLN A 281 -28.90 -38.72 -30.97
N GLU A 282 -29.10 -38.16 -32.16
CA GLU A 282 -28.09 -38.14 -33.22
C GLU A 282 -26.93 -37.22 -32.86
N ILE A 283 -27.22 -36.05 -32.29
CA ILE A 283 -26.20 -35.12 -31.77
C ILE A 283 -25.42 -35.77 -30.64
N TYR A 284 -26.09 -36.39 -29.68
CA TYR A 284 -25.44 -37.06 -28.55
C TYR A 284 -24.49 -38.17 -29.01
N GLN A 285 -24.93 -39.03 -29.94
CA GLN A 285 -24.07 -40.10 -30.47
C GLN A 285 -22.90 -39.54 -31.28
N THR A 286 -23.11 -38.45 -32.03
CA THR A 286 -22.05 -37.78 -32.79
C THR A 286 -20.99 -37.19 -31.86
N LEU A 287 -21.40 -36.48 -30.81
CA LEU A 287 -20.47 -35.94 -29.81
C LEU A 287 -19.73 -37.06 -29.08
N ARG A 288 -20.42 -38.15 -28.74
CA ARG A 288 -19.83 -39.27 -27.99
C ARG A 288 -18.78 -40.04 -28.79
N THR A 289 -18.88 -40.00 -30.12
CA THR A 289 -17.90 -40.62 -31.03
C THR A 289 -16.74 -39.69 -31.38
N THR A 290 -16.94 -38.37 -31.28
CA THR A 290 -15.95 -37.35 -31.69
C THR A 290 -15.23 -36.69 -30.51
N MET A 291 -15.79 -36.75 -29.30
CA MET A 291 -15.29 -36.12 -28.09
C MET A 291 -15.36 -37.09 -26.92
N ASP A 292 -14.49 -36.90 -25.91
CA ASP A 292 -14.48 -37.71 -24.70
C ASP A 292 -15.57 -37.21 -23.72
N PRO A 293 -16.54 -38.04 -23.30
CA PRO A 293 -17.55 -37.65 -22.30
C PRO A 293 -16.98 -37.26 -20.94
N LYS A 294 -15.71 -37.57 -20.67
CA LYS A 294 -15.00 -37.11 -19.45
C LYS A 294 -14.47 -35.68 -19.57
N GLN A 295 -14.51 -35.09 -20.76
CA GLN A 295 -14.13 -33.70 -20.99
C GLN A 295 -15.37 -32.81 -20.94
N PHE A 296 -15.25 -31.62 -20.37
CA PHE A 296 -16.36 -30.69 -20.31
C PHE A 296 -16.77 -30.16 -21.69
N GLY A 297 -15.84 -30.09 -22.64
CA GLY A 297 -16.09 -29.74 -24.02
C GLY A 297 -17.10 -30.68 -24.71
N PHE A 298 -17.24 -31.94 -24.27
CA PHE A 298 -18.29 -32.84 -24.76
C PHE A 298 -19.68 -32.37 -24.28
N TRP A 299 -19.77 -31.97 -23.02
CA TRP A 299 -21.03 -31.56 -22.40
C TRP A 299 -21.48 -30.19 -22.87
N LEU A 300 -20.55 -29.26 -23.08
CA LEU A 300 -20.85 -27.86 -23.37
C LEU A 300 -21.94 -27.70 -24.46
N PRO A 301 -21.85 -28.28 -25.68
CA PRO A 301 -22.85 -28.09 -26.73
C PRO A 301 -24.26 -28.58 -26.39
N ILE A 302 -24.39 -29.51 -25.45
CA ILE A 302 -25.65 -30.15 -25.05
C ILE A 302 -26.05 -29.81 -23.61
N LEU A 303 -25.29 -28.93 -22.95
CA LEU A 303 -25.41 -28.69 -21.51
C LEU A 303 -26.79 -28.12 -21.10
N PRO A 304 -27.39 -27.13 -21.81
CA PRO A 304 -28.70 -26.59 -21.46
C PRO A 304 -29.80 -27.66 -21.50
N GLU A 305 -29.81 -28.48 -22.54
CA GLU A 305 -30.76 -29.59 -22.71
C GLU A 305 -30.48 -30.73 -21.71
N THR A 306 -29.22 -30.95 -21.36
CA THR A 306 -28.82 -31.90 -20.30
C THR A 306 -29.38 -31.47 -18.96
N VAL A 307 -29.15 -30.21 -18.56
CA VAL A 307 -29.66 -29.65 -17.30
C VAL A 307 -31.18 -29.66 -17.27
N GLN A 308 -31.85 -29.34 -18.38
CA GLN A 308 -33.30 -29.43 -18.46
C GLN A 308 -33.81 -30.87 -18.29
N SER A 309 -33.06 -31.85 -18.80
CA SER A 309 -33.38 -33.27 -18.65
C SER A 309 -33.22 -33.72 -17.20
N THR A 310 -32.10 -33.40 -16.56
CA THR A 310 -31.81 -33.81 -15.17
C THR A 310 -32.77 -33.16 -14.17
N GLN A 311 -33.15 -31.90 -14.36
CA GLN A 311 -34.03 -31.17 -13.41
C GLN A 311 -35.44 -31.77 -13.32
N ARG A 312 -35.85 -32.51 -14.34
CA ARG A 312 -37.15 -33.19 -14.41
C ARG A 312 -37.09 -34.64 -13.92
N LEU A 313 -35.89 -35.14 -13.60
CA LEU A 313 -35.63 -36.53 -13.23
C LEU A 313 -35.14 -36.64 -11.79
N ASP A 314 -35.94 -37.26 -10.91
CA ASP A 314 -35.51 -37.59 -9.55
C ASP A 314 -34.73 -38.93 -9.52
N THR A 315 -33.62 -39.00 -10.24
CA THR A 315 -32.73 -40.19 -10.22
C THR A 315 -31.44 -39.85 -9.48
N PRO A 316 -30.78 -40.83 -8.81
CA PRO A 316 -29.51 -40.59 -8.13
C PRO A 316 -28.43 -40.00 -9.07
N GLN A 317 -28.35 -40.47 -10.32
CA GLN A 317 -27.36 -40.00 -11.30
C GLN A 317 -27.64 -38.57 -11.76
N ALA A 318 -28.91 -38.20 -11.99
CA ALA A 318 -29.28 -36.83 -12.32
C ALA A 318 -28.95 -35.86 -11.16
N ARG A 319 -29.24 -36.26 -9.92
CA ARG A 319 -28.90 -35.46 -8.72
C ARG A 319 -27.39 -35.29 -8.54
N GLU A 320 -26.62 -36.35 -8.78
CA GLU A 320 -25.15 -36.30 -8.71
C GLU A 320 -24.57 -35.39 -9.79
N PHE A 321 -25.06 -35.49 -11.03
CA PHE A 321 -24.66 -34.59 -12.12
C PHE A 321 -24.94 -33.13 -11.80
N GLU A 322 -26.15 -32.81 -11.31
CA GLU A 322 -26.51 -31.44 -10.95
C GLU A 322 -25.70 -30.92 -9.76
N TYR A 323 -25.51 -31.75 -8.74
CA TYR A 323 -24.67 -31.39 -7.61
C TYR A 323 -23.26 -31.07 -8.06
N GLU A 324 -22.65 -31.91 -8.89
CA GLU A 324 -21.28 -31.74 -9.34
C GLU A 324 -21.12 -30.53 -10.28
N LEU A 325 -22.05 -30.33 -11.22
CA LEU A 325 -22.08 -29.15 -12.07
C LEU A 325 -22.16 -27.87 -11.23
N ASN A 326 -23.10 -27.79 -10.28
CA ASN A 326 -23.27 -26.62 -9.44
C ASN A 326 -22.06 -26.39 -8.53
N ARG A 327 -21.48 -27.46 -7.96
CA ARG A 327 -20.28 -27.40 -7.12
C ARG A 327 -19.09 -26.85 -7.90
N GLN A 328 -18.79 -27.43 -9.07
CA GLN A 328 -17.69 -27.00 -9.91
C GLN A 328 -17.86 -25.56 -10.41
N LEU A 329 -19.07 -25.16 -10.83
CA LEU A 329 -19.37 -23.77 -11.20
C LEU A 329 -19.19 -22.81 -10.02
N ALA A 330 -19.65 -23.20 -8.83
CA ALA A 330 -19.50 -22.40 -7.62
C ALA A 330 -18.03 -22.15 -7.23
N PHE A 331 -17.09 -23.01 -7.65
CA PHE A 331 -15.65 -22.78 -7.47
C PHE A 331 -14.99 -22.09 -8.67
N ALA A 332 -15.43 -22.39 -9.90
CA ALA A 332 -14.90 -21.78 -11.11
C ALA A 332 -15.02 -20.23 -11.15
N ARG A 333 -15.94 -19.64 -10.38
CA ARG A 333 -16.03 -18.17 -10.21
C ARG A 333 -14.86 -17.53 -9.47
N PHE A 334 -14.10 -18.29 -8.68
CA PHE A 334 -12.94 -17.78 -7.94
C PHE A 334 -11.66 -17.78 -8.78
N GLY A 335 -11.68 -18.45 -9.93
CA GLY A 335 -10.56 -18.47 -10.88
C GLY A 335 -10.30 -17.11 -11.54
N PRO A 336 -9.20 -16.98 -12.29
CA PRO A 336 -8.90 -15.78 -13.04
C PRO A 336 -9.96 -15.52 -14.14
N ALA A 337 -10.39 -14.26 -14.28
CA ALA A 337 -11.21 -13.85 -15.41
C ALA A 337 -10.33 -13.65 -16.65
N TRP A 338 -10.09 -14.74 -17.37
CA TRP A 338 -9.13 -14.82 -18.48
C TRP A 338 -9.77 -15.23 -19.81
N ILE A 339 -11.11 -15.34 -19.88
CA ILE A 339 -11.83 -15.58 -21.13
C ILE A 339 -12.31 -14.22 -21.65
N PRO A 340 -11.74 -13.69 -22.74
CA PRO A 340 -12.14 -12.39 -23.26
C PRO A 340 -13.55 -12.44 -23.85
N PRO A 341 -14.22 -11.28 -23.92
CA PRO A 341 -15.49 -11.15 -24.64
C PRO A 341 -15.34 -11.51 -26.13
N GLN A 342 -16.42 -12.03 -26.73
CA GLN A 342 -16.45 -12.36 -28.15
C GLN A 342 -16.51 -11.11 -29.02
N GLN A 343 -16.25 -11.26 -30.32
CA GLN A 343 -16.31 -10.16 -31.27
C GLN A 343 -17.73 -9.57 -31.33
N GLY A 344 -17.89 -8.31 -30.89
CA GLY A 344 -19.18 -7.62 -30.79
C GLY A 344 -19.79 -7.59 -29.38
N GLU A 345 -19.20 -8.29 -28.40
CA GLU A 345 -19.55 -8.14 -26.98
C GLU A 345 -18.75 -6.96 -26.36
N GLU A 346 -19.44 -6.06 -25.65
CA GLU A 346 -18.84 -4.93 -24.91
C GLU A 346 -18.47 -5.29 -23.46
N GLU A 347 -18.60 -6.56 -23.08
CA GLU A 347 -18.49 -7.00 -21.69
C GLU A 347 -17.05 -7.13 -21.19
N GLU A 348 -16.89 -7.18 -19.87
CA GLU A 348 -15.63 -7.57 -19.23
C GLU A 348 -15.28 -9.04 -19.54
N TRP A 349 -13.98 -9.34 -19.54
CA TRP A 349 -13.44 -10.69 -19.51
C TRP A 349 -14.03 -11.46 -18.35
N GLN A 350 -14.24 -12.74 -18.59
CA GLN A 350 -15.07 -13.56 -17.75
C GLN A 350 -14.28 -14.73 -17.16
N THR A 351 -14.74 -15.20 -16.01
CA THR A 351 -14.34 -16.48 -15.44
C THR A 351 -14.97 -17.62 -16.24
N ILE A 352 -14.49 -18.84 -16.00
CA ILE A 352 -15.07 -20.05 -16.58
C ILE A 352 -16.56 -20.17 -16.19
N GLU A 353 -16.89 -19.94 -14.92
CA GLU A 353 -18.28 -19.96 -14.43
C GLU A 353 -19.15 -18.97 -15.21
N ALA A 354 -18.74 -17.71 -15.29
CA ALA A 354 -19.57 -16.66 -15.88
C ALA A 354 -19.87 -16.94 -17.37
N LYS A 355 -18.92 -17.53 -18.12
CA LYS A 355 -19.15 -17.96 -19.50
C LYS A 355 -20.07 -19.18 -19.58
N VAL A 356 -19.91 -20.20 -18.73
CA VAL A 356 -20.82 -21.36 -18.72
C VAL A 356 -22.25 -20.94 -18.33
N THR A 357 -22.39 -20.04 -17.35
CA THR A 357 -23.71 -19.54 -16.92
C THR A 357 -24.44 -18.81 -18.05
N LYS A 358 -23.74 -17.98 -18.84
CA LYS A 358 -24.32 -17.34 -20.03
C LYS A 358 -24.68 -18.36 -21.12
N PHE A 359 -23.88 -19.40 -21.26
CA PHE A 359 -24.15 -20.49 -22.20
C PHE A 359 -25.45 -21.22 -21.81
N LEU A 360 -25.60 -21.56 -20.53
CA LEU A 360 -26.80 -22.18 -19.97
C LEU A 360 -28.07 -21.33 -20.20
N LYS A 361 -27.94 -20.01 -20.08
CA LYS A 361 -29.04 -19.05 -20.31
C LYS A 361 -29.32 -18.79 -21.80
N LYS A 362 -28.56 -19.40 -22.71
CA LYS A 362 -28.63 -19.16 -24.16
C LYS A 362 -28.43 -17.67 -24.52
N GLU A 363 -27.61 -16.98 -23.74
CA GLU A 363 -27.28 -15.55 -23.91
C GLU A 363 -26.07 -15.33 -24.84
N LEU A 364 -25.39 -16.41 -25.26
CA LEU A 364 -24.18 -16.34 -26.07
C LEU A 364 -24.48 -16.46 -27.57
N THR A 365 -23.84 -15.59 -28.35
CA THR A 365 -24.02 -15.49 -29.80
C THR A 365 -23.18 -16.48 -30.61
N ASP A 366 -21.98 -16.86 -30.15
CA ASP A 366 -21.10 -17.81 -30.83
C ASP A 366 -20.64 -18.96 -29.91
N SER A 367 -21.38 -20.08 -29.91
CA SER A 367 -21.04 -21.28 -29.13
C SER A 367 -19.75 -21.98 -29.59
N VAL A 368 -19.27 -21.71 -30.81
CA VAL A 368 -18.11 -22.38 -31.41
C VAL A 368 -16.81 -21.81 -30.87
N GLU A 369 -16.71 -20.49 -30.70
CA GLU A 369 -15.50 -19.86 -30.16
C GLU A 369 -15.26 -20.28 -28.70
N ILE A 370 -16.31 -20.34 -27.88
CA ILE A 370 -16.20 -20.80 -26.48
C ILE A 370 -15.72 -22.25 -26.44
N LEU A 371 -16.26 -23.12 -27.30
CA LEU A 371 -15.81 -24.50 -27.36
C LEU A 371 -14.31 -24.60 -27.70
N LYS A 372 -13.77 -23.71 -28.53
CA LYS A 372 -12.33 -23.65 -28.81
C LYS A 372 -11.52 -23.25 -27.58
N ASP A 373 -11.97 -22.26 -26.82
CA ASP A 373 -11.31 -21.83 -25.59
C ASP A 373 -11.28 -22.94 -24.54
N PHE A 374 -12.42 -23.61 -24.32
CA PHE A 374 -12.49 -24.74 -23.38
C PHE A 374 -11.60 -25.91 -23.82
N LYS A 375 -11.56 -26.24 -25.13
CA LYS A 375 -10.63 -27.25 -25.65
C LYS A 375 -9.16 -26.90 -25.42
N LYS A 376 -8.78 -25.62 -25.55
CA LYS A 376 -7.41 -25.17 -25.24
C LYS A 376 -7.10 -25.33 -23.75
N LEU A 377 -8.03 -24.95 -22.87
CA LEU A 377 -7.87 -25.12 -21.43
C LEU A 377 -7.79 -26.60 -21.01
N GLU A 378 -8.59 -27.47 -21.62
CA GLU A 378 -8.53 -28.92 -21.43
C GLU A 378 -7.20 -29.51 -21.93
N ALA A 379 -6.68 -29.03 -23.06
CA ALA A 379 -5.38 -29.43 -23.56
C ALA A 379 -4.25 -29.04 -22.59
N ILE A 380 -4.31 -27.83 -22.02
CA ILE A 380 -3.37 -27.40 -20.97
C ILE A 380 -3.50 -28.29 -19.75
N SER A 381 -4.73 -28.52 -19.28
CA SER A 381 -5.01 -29.35 -18.10
C SER A 381 -4.46 -30.76 -18.28
N LYS A 382 -4.73 -31.42 -19.41
CA LYS A 382 -4.23 -32.75 -19.72
C LYS A 382 -2.71 -32.78 -19.81
N ALA A 383 -2.11 -31.80 -20.49
CA ALA A 383 -0.66 -31.72 -20.62
C ALA A 383 0.05 -31.44 -19.28
N SER A 384 -0.66 -30.87 -18.29
CA SER A 384 -0.11 -30.55 -16.97
C SER A 384 0.27 -31.78 -16.13
N GLU A 385 -0.28 -32.96 -16.44
CA GLU A 385 0.12 -34.26 -15.85
C GLU A 385 1.61 -34.56 -16.02
N ARG A 386 2.22 -34.02 -17.09
CA ARG A 386 3.67 -34.05 -17.33
C ARG A 386 4.21 -32.62 -17.28
N PRO A 387 4.50 -32.13 -16.07
CA PRO A 387 5.13 -30.83 -15.85
C PRO A 387 6.27 -30.56 -16.82
N ASN A 388 6.34 -29.35 -17.37
CA ASN A 388 7.47 -28.90 -18.18
C ASN A 388 7.70 -29.69 -19.48
N SER A 389 6.73 -30.51 -19.90
CA SER A 389 6.76 -31.16 -21.20
C SER A 389 6.66 -30.14 -22.33
N GLY A 390 7.19 -30.49 -23.51
CA GLY A 390 7.03 -29.66 -24.71
C GLY A 390 5.56 -29.44 -25.09
N GLU A 391 4.71 -30.43 -24.82
CA GLU A 391 3.26 -30.36 -25.03
C GLU A 391 2.61 -29.31 -24.13
N PHE A 392 2.92 -29.32 -22.82
CA PHE A 392 2.39 -28.33 -21.89
C PHE A 392 2.86 -26.91 -22.23
N LEU A 393 4.15 -26.75 -22.58
CA LEU A 393 4.71 -25.47 -22.97
C LEU A 393 4.06 -24.92 -24.25
N ALA A 394 3.81 -25.79 -25.24
CA ALA A 394 3.12 -25.43 -26.47
C ALA A 394 1.67 -25.01 -26.19
N ALA A 395 0.91 -25.80 -25.42
CA ALA A 395 -0.48 -25.49 -25.09
C ALA A 395 -0.62 -24.18 -24.29
N LEU A 396 0.26 -23.95 -23.30
CA LEU A 396 0.26 -22.73 -22.52
C LEU A 396 0.64 -21.50 -23.36
N LYS A 397 1.60 -21.64 -24.27
CA LYS A 397 2.01 -20.56 -25.18
C LYS A 397 0.91 -20.24 -26.18
N GLU A 398 0.25 -21.26 -26.72
CA GLU A 398 -0.90 -21.08 -27.63
C GLU A 398 -2.02 -20.31 -26.93
N TRP A 399 -2.34 -20.68 -25.69
CA TRP A 399 -3.33 -19.96 -24.88
C TRP A 399 -2.92 -18.51 -24.62
N GLN A 400 -1.69 -18.28 -24.15
CA GLN A 400 -1.18 -16.95 -23.89
C GLN A 400 -1.19 -16.06 -25.14
N THR A 401 -0.80 -16.60 -26.29
CA THR A 401 -0.79 -15.88 -27.57
C THR A 401 -2.22 -15.55 -28.00
N SER A 402 -3.12 -16.54 -27.93
CA SER A 402 -4.55 -16.36 -28.27
C SER A 402 -5.25 -15.31 -27.41
N LEU A 403 -4.84 -15.15 -26.15
CA LEU A 403 -5.37 -14.11 -25.27
C LEU A 403 -4.74 -12.75 -25.54
N ALA A 404 -3.43 -12.71 -25.77
CA ALA A 404 -2.72 -11.46 -26.08
C ALA A 404 -3.21 -10.84 -27.40
N ASP A 405 -3.43 -11.66 -28.43
CA ASP A 405 -3.95 -11.20 -29.72
C ASP A 405 -5.36 -10.61 -29.58
N ARG A 406 -6.25 -11.31 -28.86
CA ARG A 406 -7.63 -10.81 -28.59
C ARG A 406 -7.65 -9.55 -27.74
N ALA A 407 -6.74 -9.41 -26.79
CA ALA A 407 -6.58 -8.17 -26.03
C ALA A 407 -6.13 -7.02 -26.94
N ALA A 408 -5.13 -7.27 -27.79
CA ALA A 408 -4.59 -6.28 -28.73
C ALA A 408 -5.63 -5.81 -29.76
N ASP A 409 -6.45 -6.72 -30.29
CA ASP A 409 -7.55 -6.41 -31.22
C ASP A 409 -8.57 -5.45 -30.60
N ARG A 410 -8.68 -5.44 -29.26
CA ARG A 410 -9.57 -4.55 -28.48
C ARG A 410 -8.86 -3.32 -27.92
N ALA A 411 -7.58 -3.12 -28.24
CA ALA A 411 -6.71 -2.10 -27.62
C ALA A 411 -6.67 -2.22 -26.08
N GLU A 412 -6.75 -3.44 -25.58
CA GLU A 412 -6.66 -3.80 -24.16
C GLU A 412 -5.30 -4.48 -23.88
N GLY A 413 -4.80 -4.38 -22.65
CA GLY A 413 -3.63 -5.16 -22.23
C GLY A 413 -2.25 -4.63 -22.63
N ASP A 414 -2.15 -3.42 -23.19
CA ASP A 414 -0.87 -2.75 -23.53
C ASP A 414 0.12 -2.69 -22.35
N SER A 415 -0.41 -2.61 -21.13
CA SER A 415 0.37 -2.53 -19.90
C SER A 415 0.90 -3.88 -19.40
N VAL A 416 0.41 -5.02 -19.91
CA VAL A 416 0.70 -6.37 -19.38
C VAL A 416 2.20 -6.66 -19.39
N VAL A 417 2.87 -6.47 -20.53
CA VAL A 417 4.32 -6.71 -20.66
C VAL A 417 5.13 -5.71 -19.82
N SER A 418 4.67 -4.45 -19.78
CA SER A 418 5.31 -3.40 -18.99
C SER A 418 5.24 -3.69 -17.49
N GLU A 419 4.12 -4.19 -17.00
CA GLU A 419 3.88 -4.53 -15.59
C GLU A 419 4.66 -5.79 -15.17
N VAL A 420 4.79 -6.79 -16.05
CA VAL A 420 5.72 -7.91 -15.82
C VAL A 420 7.15 -7.38 -15.66
N SER A 421 7.59 -6.46 -16.52
CA SER A 421 8.90 -5.83 -16.40
C SER A 421 9.07 -5.05 -15.09
N TYR A 422 8.04 -4.30 -14.67
CA TYR A 422 8.04 -3.49 -13.44
C TYR A 422 8.37 -4.33 -12.21
N TYR A 423 7.61 -5.40 -11.98
CA TYR A 423 7.82 -6.29 -10.84
C TYR A 423 9.10 -7.15 -10.97
N ARG A 424 9.69 -7.30 -12.17
CA ARG A 424 10.98 -8.01 -12.34
C ARG A 424 12.15 -7.09 -11.96
N ARG A 425 11.99 -5.79 -12.24
CA ARG A 425 13.00 -4.78 -11.90
C ARG A 425 13.06 -4.51 -10.41
N ASP A 426 11.96 -4.68 -9.68
CA ASP A 426 11.89 -4.62 -8.21
C ASP A 426 12.51 -3.31 -7.67
N TYR A 427 11.99 -2.20 -8.21
CA TYR A 427 12.56 -0.86 -8.04
C TYR A 427 12.70 -0.44 -6.58
N PHE A 428 11.64 -0.63 -5.79
CA PHE A 428 11.58 -0.14 -4.42
C PHE A 428 12.44 -0.96 -3.47
N SER A 429 12.48 -2.29 -3.60
CA SER A 429 13.36 -3.13 -2.78
C SER A 429 14.84 -2.84 -3.07
N LYS A 430 15.23 -2.68 -4.34
CA LYS A 430 16.59 -2.28 -4.70
C LYS A 430 16.92 -0.87 -4.22
N GLY A 431 15.98 0.07 -4.38
CA GLY A 431 16.09 1.43 -3.85
C GLY A 431 16.34 1.45 -2.34
N LEU A 432 15.59 0.62 -1.59
CA LEU A 432 15.76 0.45 -0.14
C LEU A 432 17.16 -0.03 0.21
N VAL A 433 17.67 -1.07 -0.47
CA VAL A 433 19.05 -1.56 -0.28
C VAL A 433 20.07 -0.44 -0.51
N TYR A 434 19.94 0.33 -1.59
CA TYR A 434 20.86 1.45 -1.85
C TYR A 434 20.74 2.57 -0.83
N PHE A 435 19.54 2.87 -0.31
CA PHE A 435 19.39 3.84 0.79
C PHE A 435 20.04 3.36 2.08
N ILE A 436 19.90 2.07 2.43
CA ILE A 436 20.59 1.47 3.58
C ILE A 436 22.10 1.63 3.41
N LEU A 437 22.64 1.27 2.24
CA LEU A 437 24.07 1.42 1.94
C LEU A 437 24.52 2.89 2.03
N ALA A 438 23.76 3.83 1.46
CA ALA A 438 24.06 5.26 1.52
C ALA A 438 24.09 5.78 2.97
N PHE A 439 23.16 5.32 3.81
CA PHE A 439 23.09 5.67 5.22
C PHE A 439 24.28 5.10 6.00
N LEU A 440 24.60 3.80 5.83
CA LEU A 440 25.72 3.15 6.52
C LEU A 440 27.06 3.79 6.14
N VAL A 441 27.29 4.07 4.85
CA VAL A 441 28.52 4.75 4.39
C VAL A 441 28.58 6.18 4.94
N SER A 442 27.45 6.88 5.02
CA SER A 442 27.38 8.21 5.67
C SER A 442 27.74 8.15 7.15
N ALA A 443 27.26 7.14 7.87
CA ALA A 443 27.54 6.93 9.29
C ALA A 443 29.04 6.70 9.55
N VAL A 444 29.70 5.91 8.71
CA VAL A 444 31.17 5.75 8.74
C VAL A 444 31.86 7.09 8.50
N GLY A 445 31.35 7.90 7.57
CA GLY A 445 31.85 9.25 7.29
C GLY A 445 31.78 10.19 8.49
N TRP A 446 30.76 10.06 9.36
CA TRP A 446 30.63 10.86 10.58
C TRP A 446 31.71 10.56 11.62
N ILE A 447 32.25 9.34 11.61
CA ILE A 447 33.34 8.92 12.51
C ILE A 447 34.68 9.42 11.99
N ILE A 448 34.93 9.24 10.68
CA ILE A 448 36.25 9.51 10.08
C ILE A 448 36.52 11.00 9.88
N ARG A 449 35.46 11.84 9.81
CA ARG A 449 35.34 13.33 9.82
C ARG A 449 36.39 14.22 9.14
N GLU A 450 37.68 13.89 9.15
CA GLU A 450 38.79 14.75 8.71
C GLU A 450 39.60 14.15 7.55
N GLY A 451 40.21 15.02 6.73
CA GLY A 451 41.10 14.64 5.64
C GLY A 451 40.45 14.26 4.31
N LYS A 452 41.27 13.77 3.37
CA LYS A 452 40.83 13.34 2.02
C LYS A 452 39.88 12.15 2.08
N ALA A 453 40.10 11.23 3.03
CA ALA A 453 39.28 10.03 3.22
C ALA A 453 37.81 10.37 3.54
N GLY A 454 37.54 11.26 4.50
CA GLY A 454 36.17 11.69 4.82
C GLY A 454 35.45 12.35 3.64
N LYS A 455 36.16 13.12 2.80
CA LYS A 455 35.59 13.72 1.58
C LYS A 455 35.23 12.67 0.53
N ILE A 456 36.08 11.66 0.35
CA ILE A 456 35.84 10.54 -0.57
C ILE A 456 34.63 9.73 -0.11
N ILE A 457 34.55 9.39 1.18
CA ILE A 457 33.41 8.65 1.76
C ILE A 457 32.09 9.42 1.56
N ALA A 458 32.07 10.72 1.86
CA ALA A 458 30.87 11.54 1.64
C ALA A 458 30.47 11.63 0.16
N TRP A 459 31.43 11.65 -0.76
CA TRP A 459 31.16 11.61 -2.20
C TRP A 459 30.57 10.26 -2.62
N ILE A 460 31.17 9.15 -2.17
CA ILE A 460 30.65 7.79 -2.41
C ILE A 460 29.22 7.66 -1.88
N ALA A 461 28.96 8.09 -0.64
CA ALA A 461 27.61 8.09 -0.06
C ALA A 461 26.61 8.90 -0.90
N SER A 462 27.04 10.07 -1.42
CA SER A 462 26.20 10.90 -2.29
C SER A 462 25.89 10.23 -3.63
N MET A 463 26.85 9.49 -4.21
CA MET A 463 26.63 8.73 -5.45
C MET A 463 25.67 7.56 -5.22
N ILE A 464 25.82 6.81 -4.13
CA ILE A 464 24.90 5.73 -3.77
C ILE A 464 23.49 6.28 -3.52
N TYR A 465 23.38 7.42 -2.82
CA TYR A 465 22.11 8.13 -2.64
C TYR A 465 21.46 8.52 -3.97
N GLY A 466 22.25 9.03 -4.92
CA GLY A 466 21.79 9.35 -6.27
C GLY A 466 21.21 8.13 -6.98
N VAL A 467 21.91 6.98 -6.92
CA VAL A 467 21.43 5.70 -7.46
C VAL A 467 20.12 5.29 -6.78
N ALA A 468 20.04 5.35 -5.45
CA ALA A 468 18.81 5.04 -4.70
C ALA A 468 17.62 5.90 -5.13
N THR A 469 17.87 7.20 -5.33
CA THR A 469 16.87 8.16 -5.80
C THR A 469 16.39 7.84 -7.22
N VAL A 470 17.30 7.43 -8.13
CA VAL A 470 16.94 6.98 -9.48
C VAL A 470 16.07 5.74 -9.46
N TYR A 471 16.32 4.78 -8.57
CA TYR A 471 15.47 3.59 -8.44
C TYR A 471 14.05 3.95 -8.00
N VAL A 472 13.90 4.78 -6.98
CA VAL A 472 12.58 5.22 -6.50
C VAL A 472 11.82 6.00 -7.57
N LEU A 473 12.47 6.99 -8.20
CA LEU A 473 11.85 7.77 -9.28
C LEU A 473 11.52 6.89 -10.49
N GLY A 474 12.41 5.97 -10.85
CA GLY A 474 12.20 5.01 -11.94
C GLY A 474 11.00 4.10 -11.68
N GLY A 475 10.81 3.65 -10.44
CA GLY A 475 9.62 2.88 -10.04
C GLY A 475 8.33 3.68 -10.18
N LEU A 476 8.32 4.94 -9.73
CA LEU A 476 7.14 5.81 -9.86
C LEU A 476 6.83 6.17 -11.32
N ILE A 477 7.85 6.44 -12.14
CA ILE A 477 7.68 6.72 -13.57
C ILE A 477 7.18 5.49 -14.32
N HIS A 478 7.74 4.30 -14.05
CA HIS A 478 7.27 3.08 -14.69
C HIS A 478 5.82 2.78 -14.29
N ARG A 479 5.46 3.02 -13.02
CA ARG A 479 4.08 2.93 -12.56
C ARG A 479 3.15 3.91 -13.27
N TYR A 480 3.57 5.17 -13.43
CA TYR A 480 2.82 6.17 -14.20
C TYR A 480 2.54 5.70 -15.64
N ILE A 481 3.51 5.03 -16.28
CA ILE A 481 3.34 4.47 -17.63
C ILE A 481 2.31 3.33 -17.64
N ILE A 482 2.27 2.50 -16.58
CA ILE A 482 1.33 1.37 -16.46
C ILE A 482 -0.09 1.83 -16.18
N THR A 483 -0.26 2.78 -15.26
CA THR A 483 -1.59 3.24 -14.79
C THR A 483 -2.13 4.41 -15.62
N GLY A 484 -1.31 5.05 -16.45
CA GLY A 484 -1.67 6.24 -17.22
C GLY A 484 -1.86 7.51 -16.38
N ARG A 485 -1.52 7.50 -15.08
CA ARG A 485 -1.77 8.60 -14.15
C ARG A 485 -0.72 8.73 -13.06
N PRO A 486 -0.58 9.92 -12.43
CA PRO A 486 0.37 10.11 -11.32
C PRO A 486 0.09 9.12 -10.17
N PRO A 487 1.13 8.46 -9.61
CA PRO A 487 0.98 7.49 -8.52
C PRO A 487 0.74 8.21 -7.19
N VAL A 488 -0.43 8.83 -7.05
CA VAL A 488 -0.94 9.48 -5.84
C VAL A 488 -2.43 9.16 -5.63
N SER A 489 -2.94 8.14 -6.33
CA SER A 489 -4.39 7.82 -6.38
C SER A 489 -4.89 7.09 -5.13
N ASN A 490 -4.04 6.32 -4.47
CA ASN A 490 -4.39 5.55 -3.28
C ASN A 490 -3.31 5.71 -2.19
N LEU A 491 -3.61 5.16 -1.01
CA LEU A 491 -2.72 5.31 0.14
C LEU A 491 -1.34 4.69 -0.11
N TYR A 492 -1.30 3.48 -0.68
CA TYR A 492 -0.03 2.85 -1.03
C TYR A 492 0.78 3.72 -1.99
N ASP A 493 0.20 4.22 -3.09
CA ASP A 493 0.83 5.11 -4.07
C ASP A 493 1.47 6.35 -3.44
N THR A 494 0.78 6.95 -2.48
CA THR A 494 1.27 8.16 -1.81
C THR A 494 2.51 7.91 -0.93
N ILE A 495 2.72 6.70 -0.39
CA ILE A 495 3.88 6.39 0.47
C ILE A 495 5.23 6.48 -0.30
N PRO A 496 5.48 5.73 -1.39
CA PRO A 496 6.70 5.86 -2.18
C PRO A 496 6.77 7.21 -2.88
N PHE A 497 5.64 7.84 -3.24
CA PHE A 497 5.66 9.20 -3.78
C PHE A 497 6.17 10.23 -2.77
N ILE A 498 5.66 10.21 -1.53
CA ILE A 498 6.12 11.08 -0.44
C ILE A 498 7.59 10.79 -0.14
N THR A 499 7.99 9.52 -0.13
CA THR A 499 9.39 9.11 0.05
C THR A 499 10.28 9.71 -1.04
N ALA A 500 9.89 9.60 -2.31
CA ALA A 500 10.59 10.18 -3.45
C ALA A 500 10.69 11.70 -3.36
N GLY A 501 9.57 12.36 -3.07
CA GLY A 501 9.52 13.81 -2.90
C GLY A 501 10.45 14.26 -1.78
N ALA A 502 10.44 13.56 -0.64
CA ALA A 502 11.26 13.90 0.51
C ALA A 502 12.76 13.76 0.23
N VAL A 503 13.20 12.66 -0.40
CA VAL A 503 14.61 12.46 -0.76
C VAL A 503 15.07 13.47 -1.82
N VAL A 504 14.22 13.81 -2.79
CA VAL A 504 14.55 14.84 -3.81
C VAL A 504 14.64 16.23 -3.17
N ILE A 505 13.66 16.61 -2.33
CA ILE A 505 13.66 17.90 -1.63
C ILE A 505 14.91 18.04 -0.73
N LEU A 506 15.28 16.98 0.00
CA LEU A 506 16.49 17.00 0.83
C LEU A 506 17.78 17.06 0.00
N ALA A 507 17.80 16.44 -1.18
CA ALA A 507 18.92 16.57 -2.11
C ALA A 507 19.05 18.00 -2.65
N ILE A 508 17.94 18.63 -3.04
CA ILE A 508 17.92 20.03 -3.48
C ILE A 508 18.34 20.96 -2.33
N ALA A 509 17.80 20.76 -1.13
CA ALA A 509 18.19 21.52 0.06
C ALA A 509 19.69 21.36 0.39
N GLU A 510 20.26 20.16 0.15
CA GLU A 510 21.70 19.94 0.27
C GLU A 510 22.48 20.76 -0.77
N LEU A 511 22.06 20.77 -2.04
CA LEU A 511 22.72 21.56 -3.09
C LEU A 511 22.75 23.06 -2.77
N LEU A 512 21.70 23.57 -2.11
CA LEU A 512 21.59 24.96 -1.68
C LEU A 512 22.44 25.28 -0.45
N THR A 513 22.58 24.33 0.48
CA THR A 513 23.24 24.57 1.79
C THR A 513 24.68 24.10 1.87
N ARG A 514 25.09 23.13 1.04
CA ARG A 514 26.45 22.57 0.87
C ARG A 514 27.10 22.09 2.19
N ARG A 515 26.32 21.53 3.10
CA ARG A 515 26.75 21.07 4.45
C ARG A 515 27.01 19.56 4.53
N LYS A 516 26.62 18.80 3.52
CA LYS A 516 26.64 17.33 3.33
C LYS A 516 25.92 16.52 4.41
N VAL A 517 25.01 17.15 5.15
CA VAL A 517 24.25 16.51 6.23
C VAL A 517 22.89 16.03 5.74
N LEU A 518 22.23 16.78 4.86
CA LEU A 518 20.85 16.50 4.48
C LEU A 518 20.71 15.25 3.62
N LEU A 519 21.73 14.87 2.84
CA LEU A 519 21.72 13.61 2.09
C LEU A 519 21.76 12.39 3.02
N SER A 520 22.52 12.45 4.11
CA SER A 520 22.56 11.36 5.08
C SER A 520 21.24 11.19 5.83
N LEU A 521 20.58 12.30 6.16
CA LEU A 521 19.23 12.31 6.74
C LEU A 521 18.17 11.87 5.71
N GLY A 522 18.34 12.27 4.45
CA GLY A 522 17.51 11.80 3.33
C GLY A 522 17.66 10.30 3.13
N ALA A 523 18.85 9.73 3.30
CA ALA A 523 19.06 8.29 3.18
C ALA A 523 18.28 7.54 4.26
N ALA A 524 18.36 8.01 5.52
CA ALA A 524 17.56 7.46 6.61
C ALA A 524 16.05 7.55 6.33
N LEU A 525 15.58 8.69 5.83
CA LEU A 525 14.16 8.88 5.48
C LEU A 525 13.73 7.99 4.30
N GLY A 526 14.61 7.78 3.32
CA GLY A 526 14.41 6.84 2.22
C GLY A 526 14.30 5.39 2.68
N VAL A 527 15.13 4.98 3.66
CA VAL A 527 15.00 3.66 4.31
C VAL A 527 13.65 3.52 4.99
N VAL A 528 13.29 4.47 5.87
CA VAL A 528 12.02 4.42 6.62
C VAL A 528 10.83 4.41 5.66
N GLY A 529 10.82 5.28 4.64
CA GLY A 529 9.72 5.41 3.69
C GLY A 529 9.51 4.18 2.81
N LEU A 530 10.58 3.59 2.25
CA LEU A 530 10.45 2.40 1.40
C LEU A 530 10.22 1.12 2.21
N PHE A 531 10.79 1.03 3.41
CA PHE A 531 10.48 -0.06 4.33
C PHE A 531 9.00 -0.04 4.71
N PHE A 532 8.47 1.16 4.98
CA PHE A 532 7.05 1.34 5.27
C PHE A 532 6.16 1.01 4.08
N ALA A 533 6.54 1.42 2.85
CA ALA A 533 5.83 1.01 1.64
C ALA A 533 5.76 -0.52 1.51
N ALA A 534 6.89 -1.22 1.67
CA ALA A 534 6.92 -2.68 1.63
C ALA A 534 6.05 -3.33 2.72
N SER A 535 6.06 -2.76 3.93
CA SER A 535 5.23 -3.25 5.04
C SER A 535 3.74 -3.06 4.77
N PHE A 536 3.36 -1.93 4.17
CA PHE A 536 1.98 -1.66 3.79
C PHE A 536 1.49 -2.60 2.70
N GLU A 537 2.31 -2.84 1.65
CA GLU A 537 1.95 -3.78 0.57
C GLU A 537 1.68 -5.18 1.13
N VAL A 538 2.53 -5.66 2.05
CA VAL A 538 2.35 -6.97 2.71
C VAL A 538 1.12 -7.02 3.61
N GLY A 539 0.84 -5.95 4.35
CA GLY A 539 -0.31 -5.89 5.26
C GLY A 539 -1.67 -5.80 4.55
N ASP A 540 -1.76 -5.01 3.49
CA ASP A 540 -2.99 -4.87 2.69
C ASP A 540 -3.19 -6.08 1.77
N ALA A 541 -2.11 -6.66 1.24
CA ALA A 541 -2.10 -7.83 0.35
C ALA A 541 -3.05 -7.73 -0.87
N LYS A 542 -3.42 -6.52 -1.26
CA LYS A 542 -4.29 -6.20 -2.40
C LYS A 542 -3.52 -5.51 -3.52
N ASP A 543 -4.03 -5.65 -4.74
CA ASP A 543 -3.49 -4.93 -5.87
C ASP A 543 -3.63 -3.43 -5.65
N ASN A 544 -2.54 -2.72 -5.79
CA ASN A 544 -2.46 -1.29 -5.52
C ASN A 544 -2.47 -0.46 -6.82
N MET A 545 -2.69 -1.08 -7.98
CA MET A 545 -2.87 -0.44 -9.28
C MET A 545 -4.33 -0.50 -9.77
N ASP A 546 -5.30 -0.52 -8.86
CA ASP A 546 -6.73 -0.60 -9.18
C ASP A 546 -7.21 0.56 -10.05
N PRO A 547 -8.19 0.34 -10.95
CA PRO A 547 -8.77 1.42 -11.72
C PRO A 547 -9.48 2.44 -10.81
N LEU A 548 -9.48 3.71 -11.24
CA LEU A 548 -10.15 4.76 -10.49
C LEU A 548 -11.66 4.66 -10.69
N ARG A 549 -12.42 5.13 -9.70
CA ARG A 549 -13.86 5.39 -9.90
C ARG A 549 -14.02 6.38 -11.04
N ALA A 550 -15.04 6.21 -11.88
CA ALA A 550 -15.23 7.00 -13.10
C ALA A 550 -15.16 8.53 -12.90
N VAL A 551 -15.66 9.06 -11.77
CA VAL A 551 -15.60 10.50 -11.43
C VAL A 551 -14.16 11.01 -11.23
N LEU A 552 -13.22 10.12 -10.87
CA LEU A 552 -11.82 10.44 -10.58
C LEU A 552 -10.90 10.25 -11.79
N ASP A 553 -11.36 9.60 -12.86
CA ASP A 553 -10.50 9.13 -13.95
C ASP A 553 -10.16 10.22 -14.99
N SER A 554 -10.96 11.29 -15.09
CA SER A 554 -10.87 12.26 -16.20
C SER A 554 -10.54 13.71 -15.80
N ASN A 555 -10.00 13.99 -14.61
CA ASN A 555 -9.90 15.37 -14.12
C ASN A 555 -8.44 15.88 -13.95
N TYR A 556 -8.02 16.75 -14.88
CA TYR A 556 -6.76 17.51 -14.80
C TYR A 556 -6.61 18.25 -13.46
N TRP A 557 -7.71 18.80 -12.92
CA TRP A 557 -7.69 19.49 -11.63
C TRP A 557 -7.42 18.54 -10.47
N LEU A 558 -7.98 17.32 -10.50
CA LEU A 558 -7.72 16.32 -9.45
C LEU A 558 -6.24 15.95 -9.41
N ALA A 559 -5.67 15.59 -10.55
CA ALA A 559 -4.27 15.19 -10.63
C ALA A 559 -3.35 16.33 -10.13
N THR A 560 -3.60 17.57 -10.58
CA THR A 560 -2.80 18.73 -10.18
C THR A 560 -2.96 19.05 -8.69
N HIS A 561 -4.18 19.01 -8.17
CA HIS A 561 -4.49 19.21 -6.76
C HIS A 561 -3.79 18.19 -5.87
N VAL A 562 -3.99 16.90 -6.13
CA VAL A 562 -3.49 15.81 -5.28
C VAL A 562 -1.97 15.76 -5.32
N VAL A 563 -1.35 15.96 -6.48
CA VAL A 563 0.11 16.07 -6.58
C VAL A 563 0.64 17.27 -5.77
N SER A 564 0.00 18.44 -5.90
CA SER A 564 0.42 19.66 -5.17
C SER A 564 0.31 19.49 -3.65
N ILE A 565 -0.81 18.99 -3.15
CA ILE A 565 -1.00 18.79 -1.70
C ILE A 565 -0.04 17.73 -1.16
N THR A 566 0.23 16.67 -1.92
CA THR A 566 1.16 15.59 -1.52
C THR A 566 2.61 16.08 -1.47
N ILE A 567 3.02 16.97 -2.38
CA ILE A 567 4.33 17.67 -2.27
C ILE A 567 4.39 18.51 -0.99
N GLY A 568 3.28 19.13 -0.58
CA GLY A 568 3.15 19.77 0.72
C GLY A 568 3.37 18.81 1.87
N TYR A 569 2.75 17.62 1.83
CA TYR A 569 2.95 16.56 2.84
C TYR A 569 4.42 16.14 2.95
N CYS A 570 5.15 16.03 1.84
CA CYS A 570 6.60 15.78 1.84
C CYS A 570 7.33 16.82 2.72
N GLY A 571 7.06 18.11 2.49
CA GLY A 571 7.67 19.19 3.27
C GLY A 571 7.37 19.08 4.77
N GLY A 572 6.09 18.90 5.13
CA GLY A 572 5.68 18.85 6.53
C GLY A 572 6.30 17.66 7.28
N LEU A 573 6.34 16.49 6.64
CA LEU A 573 6.97 15.29 7.20
C LEU A 573 8.50 15.42 7.29
N ILE A 574 9.16 16.07 6.32
CA ILE A 574 10.59 16.38 6.43
C ILE A 574 10.84 17.33 7.60
N ALA A 575 10.03 18.38 7.77
CA ALA A 575 10.18 19.34 8.87
C ALA A 575 10.02 18.64 10.24
N CYS A 576 9.06 17.73 10.35
CA CYS A 576 8.90 16.86 11.52
C CYS A 576 10.14 15.98 11.74
N PHE A 577 10.57 15.22 10.73
CA PHE A 577 11.72 14.32 10.82
C PHE A 577 13.01 15.04 11.22
N LEU A 578 13.35 16.16 10.57
CA LEU A 578 14.53 16.96 10.91
C LEU A 578 14.46 17.50 12.35
N SER A 579 13.25 17.82 12.82
CA SER A 579 13.03 18.30 14.19
C SER A 579 13.12 17.18 15.22
N LEU A 580 12.64 15.97 14.92
CA LEU A 580 12.90 14.79 15.72
C LEU A 580 14.41 14.57 15.87
N VAL A 581 15.15 14.53 14.76
CA VAL A 581 16.61 14.37 14.78
C VAL A 581 17.28 15.47 15.62
N TYR A 582 16.85 16.73 15.48
CA TYR A 582 17.38 17.84 16.28
C TYR A 582 17.17 17.62 17.78
N VAL A 583 15.95 17.25 18.21
CA VAL A 583 15.62 17.04 19.64
C VAL A 583 16.46 15.90 20.21
N HIS A 584 16.58 14.77 19.50
CA HIS A 584 17.38 13.63 19.93
C HIS A 584 18.87 13.98 20.06
N LEU A 585 19.44 14.67 19.07
CA LEU A 585 20.85 15.10 19.10
C LEU A 585 21.12 16.11 20.23
N ALA A 586 20.16 16.98 20.52
CA ALA A 586 20.24 17.94 21.62
C ALA A 586 20.25 17.23 22.98
N LEU A 587 19.35 16.27 23.18
CA LEU A 587 19.25 15.47 24.41
C LEU A 587 20.49 14.63 24.67
N ALA A 588 21.05 14.01 23.62
CA ALA A 588 22.30 13.26 23.70
C ALA A 588 23.53 14.17 23.96
N GLY A 589 23.35 15.49 23.99
CA GLY A 589 24.43 16.45 24.23
C GLY A 589 25.48 16.48 23.11
N VAL A 590 25.15 15.96 21.92
CA VAL A 590 26.04 15.93 20.75
C VAL A 590 26.18 17.32 20.15
N ILE A 591 25.08 18.07 20.12
CA ILE A 591 25.05 19.41 19.51
C ILE A 591 25.17 20.55 20.52
N LYS A 592 25.29 20.28 21.83
CA LYS A 592 25.23 21.26 22.94
C LYS A 592 25.98 22.58 22.66
N ASP A 593 27.21 22.51 22.15
CA ASP A 593 28.06 23.69 21.90
C ASP A 593 28.16 24.08 20.40
N GLN A 594 27.38 23.43 19.52
CA GLN A 594 27.43 23.61 18.07
C GLN A 594 26.44 24.67 17.57
N LYS A 595 26.65 25.94 17.90
CA LYS A 595 25.74 27.05 17.49
C LYS A 595 25.46 27.11 15.98
N SER A 596 26.45 26.77 15.15
CA SER A 596 26.31 26.76 13.68
C SER A 596 25.35 25.67 13.20
N PHE A 597 25.38 24.50 13.82
CA PHE A 597 24.49 23.38 13.51
C PHE A 597 23.05 23.68 13.93
N HIS A 598 22.85 24.22 15.13
CA HIS A 598 21.52 24.66 15.58
C HIS A 598 20.88 25.65 14.60
N ARG A 599 21.62 26.70 14.24
CA ARG A 599 21.14 27.73 13.30
C ARG A 599 20.82 27.12 11.93
N PHE A 600 21.66 26.20 11.46
CA PHE A 600 21.43 25.48 10.22
C PHE A 600 20.12 24.67 10.26
N MET A 601 19.95 23.78 11.24
CA MET A 601 18.75 22.97 11.38
C MET A 601 17.49 23.83 11.51
N THR A 602 17.50 24.85 12.36
CA THR A 602 16.36 25.77 12.52
C THR A 602 16.03 26.51 11.23
N ARG A 603 17.04 26.99 10.48
CA ARG A 603 16.81 27.69 9.19
C ARG A 603 16.28 26.75 8.12
N THR A 604 16.80 25.53 8.06
CA THR A 604 16.34 24.49 7.13
C THR A 604 14.90 24.11 7.42
N VAL A 605 14.56 23.80 8.68
CA VAL A 605 13.18 23.49 9.08
C VAL A 605 12.23 24.64 8.78
N TYR A 606 12.60 25.89 9.11
CA TYR A 606 11.79 27.06 8.77
C TYR A 606 11.55 27.19 7.25
N GLY A 607 12.60 27.02 6.44
CA GLY A 607 12.48 27.06 4.98
C GLY A 607 11.58 25.95 4.41
N ILE A 608 11.67 24.75 4.97
CA ILE A 608 10.82 23.62 4.60
C ILE A 608 9.38 23.83 5.06
N THR A 609 9.14 24.50 6.19
CA THR A 609 7.79 24.92 6.60
C THR A 609 7.20 25.94 5.62
N CYS A 610 8.00 26.90 5.11
CA CYS A 610 7.53 27.79 4.04
C CYS A 610 7.19 27.02 2.76
N PHE A 611 8.01 26.04 2.38
CA PHE A 611 7.75 25.17 1.24
C PHE A 611 6.44 24.37 1.42
N THR A 612 6.23 23.81 2.61
CA THR A 612 5.01 23.10 3.00
C THR A 612 3.80 24.00 2.85
N LEU A 613 3.85 25.22 3.41
CA LEU A 613 2.78 26.19 3.31
C LEU A 613 2.43 26.51 1.84
N LEU A 614 3.43 26.75 0.99
CA LEU A 614 3.20 27.09 -0.41
C LEU A 614 2.41 25.98 -1.12
N PHE A 615 2.89 24.74 -1.05
CA PHE A 615 2.27 23.63 -1.75
C PHE A 615 0.94 23.19 -1.11
N SER A 616 0.83 23.21 0.21
CA SER A 616 -0.42 22.91 0.89
C SER A 616 -1.50 23.97 0.63
N LEU A 617 -1.14 25.25 0.58
CA LEU A 617 -2.09 26.33 0.26
C LEU A 617 -2.56 26.24 -1.19
N VAL A 618 -1.62 26.14 -2.14
CA VAL A 618 -1.93 26.01 -3.57
C VAL A 618 -2.76 24.74 -3.81
N GLY A 619 -2.35 23.62 -3.22
CA GLY A 619 -3.10 22.37 -3.24
C GLY A 619 -4.52 22.59 -2.72
N THR A 620 -4.71 23.14 -1.53
CA THR A 620 -6.06 23.36 -0.95
C THR A 620 -6.96 24.20 -1.87
N ILE A 621 -6.43 25.27 -2.48
CA ILE A 621 -7.20 26.11 -3.41
C ILE A 621 -7.57 25.32 -4.68
N LEU A 622 -6.61 24.58 -5.26
CA LEU A 622 -6.87 23.74 -6.43
C LEU A 622 -7.90 22.64 -6.14
N GLY A 623 -7.93 22.13 -4.91
CA GLY A 623 -8.91 21.17 -4.45
C GLY A 623 -10.33 21.75 -4.45
N GLY A 624 -10.48 22.99 -3.99
CA GLY A 624 -11.77 23.69 -4.07
C GLY A 624 -12.23 23.96 -5.52
N ILE A 625 -11.30 24.25 -6.43
CA ILE A 625 -11.62 24.39 -7.87
C ILE A 625 -12.13 23.06 -8.43
N TRP A 626 -11.41 21.97 -8.14
CA TRP A 626 -11.83 20.62 -8.55
C TRP A 626 -13.19 20.22 -7.97
N ALA A 627 -13.44 20.51 -6.69
CA ALA A 627 -14.71 20.22 -6.02
C ALA A 627 -15.86 21.01 -6.66
N ASN A 628 -15.62 22.27 -7.06
CA ASN A 628 -16.63 23.06 -7.76
C ASN A 628 -16.96 22.49 -9.14
N ASP A 629 -15.94 22.05 -9.87
CA ASP A 629 -16.08 21.42 -11.18
C ASP A 629 -16.81 20.07 -11.11
N SER A 630 -16.49 19.25 -10.10
CA SER A 630 -17.01 17.88 -9.99
C SER A 630 -18.34 17.77 -9.23
N TRP A 631 -18.54 18.59 -8.20
CA TRP A 631 -19.66 18.50 -7.26
C TRP A 631 -20.49 19.78 -7.17
N GLY A 632 -20.17 20.81 -7.96
CA GLY A 632 -20.92 22.07 -8.00
C GLY A 632 -20.74 22.97 -6.76
N ARG A 633 -19.79 22.65 -5.87
CA ARG A 633 -19.46 23.48 -4.69
C ARG A 633 -17.96 23.61 -4.46
N PHE A 634 -17.50 24.82 -4.15
CA PHE A 634 -16.08 25.09 -3.89
C PHE A 634 -15.59 24.53 -2.54
N TRP A 635 -16.44 24.48 -1.52
CA TRP A 635 -16.09 24.04 -0.16
C TRP A 635 -17.35 23.55 0.58
N GLY A 636 -17.18 22.62 1.51
CA GLY A 636 -18.26 21.95 2.25
C GLY A 636 -17.91 21.49 3.66
N TRP A 637 -16.72 21.82 4.17
CA TRP A 637 -16.27 21.51 5.54
C TRP A 637 -16.22 20.02 5.87
N ASP A 638 -16.00 19.16 4.87
CA ASP A 638 -15.80 17.74 5.13
C ASP A 638 -14.42 17.50 5.80
N PRO A 639 -14.21 16.31 6.41
CA PRO A 639 -12.96 16.00 7.09
C PRO A 639 -11.68 16.17 6.27
N LYS A 640 -11.71 15.93 4.94
CA LYS A 640 -10.52 16.07 4.07
C LYS A 640 -10.21 17.54 3.82
N GLU A 641 -11.23 18.33 3.50
CA GLU A 641 -11.14 19.79 3.35
C GLU A 641 -10.61 20.43 4.65
N ASN A 642 -11.15 20.03 5.81
CA ASN A 642 -10.69 20.52 7.12
C ASN A 642 -9.25 20.10 7.43
N GLY A 643 -8.86 18.87 7.10
CA GLY A 643 -7.49 18.40 7.24
C GLY A 643 -6.49 19.24 6.43
N ALA A 644 -6.83 19.54 5.17
CA ALA A 644 -5.99 20.37 4.30
C ALA A 644 -5.86 21.81 4.85
N LEU A 645 -6.97 22.41 5.31
CA LEU A 645 -6.96 23.72 5.95
C LEU A 645 -6.13 23.73 7.24
N LEU A 646 -6.21 22.68 8.06
CA LEU A 646 -5.46 22.58 9.31
C LEU A 646 -3.95 22.62 9.07
N ILE A 647 -3.44 21.98 8.01
CA ILE A 647 -2.02 22.05 7.63
C ILE A 647 -1.61 23.49 7.31
N VAL A 648 -2.40 24.20 6.51
CA VAL A 648 -2.14 25.60 6.13
C VAL A 648 -2.09 26.49 7.37
N LEU A 649 -3.12 26.40 8.23
CA LEU A 649 -3.20 27.18 9.46
C LEU A 649 -2.04 26.86 10.41
N TRP A 650 -1.67 25.59 10.55
CA TRP A 650 -0.56 25.18 11.40
C TRP A 650 0.76 25.76 10.93
N CYS A 651 1.03 25.70 9.61
CA CYS A 651 2.22 26.32 9.04
C CYS A 651 2.22 27.85 9.26
N LEU A 652 1.07 28.51 9.09
CA LEU A 652 0.95 29.96 9.35
C LEU A 652 1.24 30.30 10.81
N ILE A 653 0.72 29.51 11.77
CA ILE A 653 0.99 29.69 13.20
C ILE A 653 2.50 29.62 13.47
N ILE A 654 3.18 28.60 12.95
CA ILE A 654 4.64 28.44 13.10
C ILE A 654 5.38 29.65 12.54
N LEU A 655 5.09 30.03 11.30
CA LEU A 655 5.81 31.11 10.61
C LEU A 655 5.56 32.48 11.27
N HIS A 656 4.31 32.82 11.57
CA HIS A 656 3.96 34.09 12.20
C HIS A 656 4.49 34.19 13.62
N SER A 657 4.41 33.12 14.42
CA SER A 657 4.96 33.11 15.79
C SER A 657 6.49 33.30 15.78
N ARG A 658 7.16 32.78 14.76
CA ARG A 658 8.61 32.99 14.57
C ARG A 658 8.93 34.41 14.14
N LEU A 659 8.18 34.97 13.19
CA LEU A 659 8.36 36.35 12.70
C LEU A 659 8.06 37.39 13.79
N ALA A 660 7.04 37.16 14.61
CA ALA A 660 6.69 38.01 15.75
C ALA A 660 7.69 37.94 16.93
N GLY A 661 8.66 37.02 16.87
CA GLY A 661 9.64 36.82 17.95
C GLY A 661 9.10 36.06 19.16
N TRP A 662 7.87 35.53 19.10
CA TRP A 662 7.26 34.74 20.19
C TRP A 662 7.85 33.33 20.29
N MET A 663 8.41 32.81 19.19
CA MET A 663 8.90 31.44 19.12
C MET A 663 10.42 31.37 18.96
N THR A 664 11.07 30.62 19.85
CA THR A 664 12.52 30.30 19.79
C THR A 664 12.82 29.17 18.79
N GLY A 665 14.09 28.83 18.58
CA GLY A 665 14.46 27.68 17.73
C GLY A 665 13.91 26.35 18.24
N TRP A 666 13.91 26.15 19.56
CA TRP A 666 13.26 25.02 20.21
C TRP A 666 11.76 24.96 19.94
N GLY A 667 11.07 26.10 20.09
CA GLY A 667 9.65 26.19 19.80
C GLY A 667 9.33 25.81 18.34
N LEU A 668 10.17 26.26 17.38
CA LEU A 668 10.01 25.88 15.97
C LEU A 668 10.07 24.35 15.80
N HIS A 669 11.11 23.69 16.35
CA HIS A 669 11.27 22.25 16.21
C HIS A 669 10.12 21.45 16.86
N ILE A 670 9.68 21.84 18.06
CA ILE A 670 8.56 21.19 18.74
C ILE A 670 7.26 21.36 17.94
N MET A 671 6.97 22.57 17.45
CA MET A 671 5.78 22.82 16.65
C MET A 671 5.82 22.12 15.29
N SER A 672 7.00 21.93 14.70
CA SER A 672 7.17 21.14 13.48
C SER A 672 6.95 19.63 13.71
N ILE A 673 7.28 19.09 14.89
CA ILE A 673 6.93 17.71 15.26
C ILE A 673 5.41 17.55 15.30
N LEU A 674 4.71 18.44 16.00
CA LEU A 674 3.24 18.47 16.03
C LEU A 674 2.63 18.70 14.64
N GLY A 675 3.29 19.51 13.81
CA GLY A 675 2.89 19.72 12.42
C GLY A 675 2.94 18.44 11.58
N GLY A 676 3.89 17.54 11.87
CA GLY A 676 3.91 16.19 11.30
C GLY A 676 2.63 15.41 11.64
N SER A 677 2.16 15.48 12.89
CA SER A 677 0.91 14.84 13.32
C SER A 677 -0.32 15.41 12.60
N VAL A 678 -0.35 16.72 12.39
CA VAL A 678 -1.39 17.39 11.59
C VAL A 678 -1.39 16.89 10.14
N VAL A 679 -0.22 16.75 9.52
CA VAL A 679 -0.08 16.20 8.16
C VAL A 679 -0.56 14.75 8.10
N VAL A 680 -0.12 13.89 9.02
CA VAL A 680 -0.55 12.48 9.07
C VAL A 680 -2.05 12.35 9.32
N PHE A 681 -2.64 13.22 10.14
CA PHE A 681 -4.09 13.26 10.34
C PHE A 681 -4.82 13.56 9.03
N SER A 682 -4.44 14.61 8.31
CA SER A 682 -5.09 14.97 7.04
C SER A 682 -4.89 13.91 5.95
N TRP A 683 -3.68 13.36 5.86
CA TRP A 683 -3.31 12.40 4.81
C TRP A 683 -3.96 11.04 5.06
N TRP A 684 -3.78 10.47 6.25
CA TRP A 684 -4.21 9.12 6.60
C TRP A 684 -5.38 9.11 7.58
N GLY A 685 -5.27 9.84 8.71
CA GLY A 685 -6.22 9.76 9.82
C GLY A 685 -7.67 10.06 9.43
N VAL A 686 -7.90 10.97 8.48
CA VAL A 686 -9.24 11.27 7.96
C VAL A 686 -9.90 10.06 7.28
N ASN A 687 -9.13 9.17 6.62
CA ASN A 687 -9.70 7.97 5.98
C ASN A 687 -10.29 7.01 7.02
N MET A 688 -9.74 7.01 8.25
CA MET A 688 -10.20 6.16 9.35
C MET A 688 -11.48 6.66 10.03
N LEU A 689 -11.96 7.86 9.68
CA LEU A 689 -13.21 8.38 10.26
C LEU A 689 -14.45 7.81 9.58
N GLU A 690 -14.29 7.15 8.41
CA GLU A 690 -15.37 6.50 7.64
C GLU A 690 -16.59 7.39 7.31
N VAL A 691 -16.45 8.72 7.45
CA VAL A 691 -17.49 9.71 7.16
C VAL A 691 -17.14 10.60 5.97
N GLY A 692 -18.12 10.85 5.11
CA GLY A 692 -18.03 11.74 3.95
C GLY A 692 -17.83 11.02 2.61
N LEU A 693 -17.78 11.77 1.51
CA LEU A 693 -17.70 11.28 0.12
C LEU A 693 -16.36 10.59 -0.24
N HIS A 694 -15.51 10.37 0.75
CA HIS A 694 -14.18 9.79 0.64
C HIS A 694 -13.99 8.54 1.50
N SER A 695 -15.07 7.93 2.00
CA SER A 695 -15.04 6.64 2.71
C SER A 695 -14.80 5.48 1.72
N TYR A 696 -13.57 5.39 1.22
CA TYR A 696 -13.13 4.31 0.35
C TYR A 696 -12.12 3.43 1.09
N GLY A 697 -12.59 2.73 2.13
CA GLY A 697 -11.92 1.55 2.68
C GLY A 697 -10.76 1.76 3.65
N PHE A 698 -10.87 1.02 4.76
CA PHE A 698 -9.84 0.35 5.56
C PHE A 698 -9.31 1.03 6.84
N ILE A 699 -9.64 0.38 7.97
CA ILE A 699 -9.01 0.45 9.30
C ILE A 699 -7.60 -0.23 9.28
N GLU A 700 -7.19 -0.82 8.16
CA GLU A 700 -5.88 -1.46 7.98
C GLU A 700 -4.75 -0.43 8.14
N GLY A 701 -3.85 -0.68 9.10
CA GLY A 701 -2.72 0.21 9.42
C GLY A 701 -3.00 1.29 10.48
N ALA A 702 -4.18 1.31 11.10
CA ALA A 702 -4.53 2.19 12.22
C ALA A 702 -3.46 2.19 13.34
N SER A 703 -2.94 1.00 13.67
CA SER A 703 -1.87 0.81 14.66
C SER A 703 -0.61 1.63 14.33
N THR A 704 -0.25 1.76 13.05
CA THR A 704 0.91 2.53 12.62
C THR A 704 0.69 4.03 12.82
N VAL A 705 -0.51 4.52 12.51
CA VAL A 705 -0.88 5.92 12.74
C VAL A 705 -0.86 6.26 14.22
N TYR A 706 -1.43 5.39 15.07
CA TYR A 706 -1.38 5.57 16.53
C TYR A 706 0.03 5.52 17.09
N TYR A 707 0.87 4.60 16.59
CA TYR A 707 2.28 4.56 16.97
C TYR A 707 3.02 5.84 16.57
N PHE A 708 2.78 6.38 15.37
CA PHE A 708 3.33 7.67 14.95
C PHE A 708 2.91 8.82 15.87
N TYR A 709 1.63 8.88 16.27
CA TYR A 709 1.16 9.88 17.23
C TYR A 709 1.79 9.70 18.60
N PHE A 710 1.94 8.47 19.06
CA PHE A 710 2.62 8.18 20.32
C PHE A 710 4.08 8.68 20.30
N VAL A 711 4.85 8.33 19.26
CA VAL A 711 6.25 8.76 19.10
C VAL A 711 6.36 10.28 19.05
N THR A 712 5.53 10.96 18.26
CA THR A 712 5.56 12.43 18.14
C THR A 712 5.12 13.13 19.44
N LEU A 713 4.16 12.55 20.17
CA LEU A 713 3.73 13.05 21.48
C LEU A 713 4.86 12.94 22.52
N VAL A 714 5.51 11.77 22.61
CA VAL A 714 6.66 11.55 23.49
C VAL A 714 7.80 12.51 23.14
N ALA A 715 8.16 12.61 21.85
CA ALA A 715 9.23 13.50 21.41
C ALA A 715 8.93 14.98 21.71
N THR A 716 7.68 15.41 21.56
CA THR A 716 7.22 16.75 21.96
C THR A 716 7.38 16.96 23.48
N GLY A 717 6.91 16.02 24.30
CA GLY A 717 7.03 16.10 25.76
C GLY A 717 8.48 16.19 26.23
N VAL A 718 9.34 15.33 25.69
CA VAL A 718 10.78 15.34 26.00
C VAL A 718 11.45 16.62 25.49
N GLY A 719 11.09 17.10 24.30
CA GLY A 719 11.58 18.37 23.75
C GLY A 719 11.22 19.58 24.61
N ILE A 720 9.99 19.63 25.13
CA ILE A 720 9.54 20.67 26.06
C ILE A 720 10.34 20.60 27.37
N ALA A 721 10.53 19.41 27.93
CA ALA A 721 11.33 19.23 29.15
C ALA A 721 12.78 19.69 28.95
N ALA A 722 13.42 19.32 27.84
CA ALA A 722 14.77 19.75 27.48
C ALA A 722 14.89 21.27 27.36
N TRP A 723 13.92 21.90 26.68
CA TRP A 723 13.85 23.34 26.54
C TRP A 723 13.72 24.05 27.90
N LEU A 724 12.86 23.54 28.79
CA LEU A 724 12.71 24.07 30.14
C LEU A 724 14.01 23.97 30.94
N ILE A 725 14.67 22.80 30.93
CA ILE A 725 15.95 22.58 31.62
C ILE A 725 17.02 23.56 31.13
N GLU A 726 17.15 23.74 29.81
CA GLU A 726 18.13 24.67 29.24
C GLU A 726 17.82 26.12 29.63
N ARG A 727 16.54 26.50 29.64
CA ARG A 727 16.09 27.85 30.04
C ARG A 727 16.37 28.11 31.52
N PHE A 728 16.05 27.17 32.41
CA PHE A 728 16.31 27.31 33.84
C PHE A 728 17.82 27.31 34.14
N SER A 729 18.60 26.47 33.46
CA SER A 729 20.06 26.44 33.61
C SER A 729 20.73 27.75 33.20
N LYS A 730 20.26 28.39 32.11
CA LYS A 730 20.75 29.71 31.70
C LYS A 730 20.38 30.79 32.71
N ASN A 731 19.15 30.78 33.20
CA ASN A 731 18.69 31.75 34.21
C ASN A 731 19.43 31.59 35.55
N ALA A 732 19.82 30.36 35.92
CA ALA A 732 20.61 30.10 37.13
C ALA A 732 22.04 30.65 37.00
N ARG A 733 22.70 30.45 35.84
CA ARG A 733 24.04 31.02 35.58
C ARG A 733 24.05 32.55 35.59
N LEU A 734 23.01 33.18 35.02
CA LEU A 734 22.84 34.63 35.04
C LEU A 734 22.54 35.23 36.43
N LYS A 735 22.24 34.40 37.44
CA LYS A 735 22.08 34.83 38.84
C LYS A 735 23.34 34.63 39.67
N THR A 736 24.31 33.84 39.18
CA THR A 736 25.57 33.52 39.88
C THR A 736 26.76 34.31 39.34
N ASP A 737 26.64 34.90 38.16
CA ASP A 737 27.54 35.90 37.57
C ASP A 737 26.98 37.31 37.83
#